data_AF-A0A3L7S1Z3-F1
#
_entry.id   AF-A0A3L7S1Z3-F1
#
_cell.length_a   1.000
_cell.length_b   1.000
_cell.length_c   1.000
_cell.angle_alpha   90.00
_cell.angle_beta   90.00
_cell.angle_gamma   90.00
#
_symmetry.space_group_name_H-M   'P 1'
#
loop_
_entity.id
_entity.type
_entity.pdbx_description
1 polymer ?
#
loop_
_entity_poly.entity_id
_entity_poly.type
_entity_poly.pdbx_seq_one_letter_code
_entity_poly.pdbx_strand_id
1 'polypeptide(L)'
;MWNWRAKNARKRTNKAIETERLIEHLETRALLAGNVVASLNGSHLTVTGDAADNAIDITILNGQIQLRGLNSTTVNGGTTPFVVAAGTNTLAGNVLIQMAGGNDAVSFTRGINFNGIVDVHGQAGNDSIAANGVNFKSHAYFWGYEGNDTFSVQDTTVDGSLVIHGNQDNDLITLKTVTLNGFTELKGQDGDDGVSLNAVTSNGSLAIKTGRGDDDVTIHNSTITSSLLIKTKQDSDSVMLDDNTFGSDVHVNLGRDNDGLMVRNTNTFNGAFSVQGGDSRQNGASDFPSGDAASIDAANVFNKGRSLRKTEATTVSTAANDRFDAANTGLIARATAADTAGKNQGGISLSAAAAAVNAAKALTSDGVLITKDGNLTVTGTTLAGATVTVDADNDGQFDDGTVTADASGAYSVPVVVTRKDLYTGDATANDQLTGLQDIKLRATLNTETADSTVKVDLIKDSNSLVKFTSQVNANTTQEYFIEMFNAEAQLTVTNFLAYINAGRYENSIIHRSVATGSGTSATPFVIQGGGFTVEDGLVNVVPKFATITSEFNAARGNQTGTISMAHPSNTNLGSSEWFINLNNNTDLNANTLDRRHTVFGRVVGNGMTVVNAIHALTETNLVDETGLTALTDVPYRKTFVDFERTLTGTIQTTANSTSVVGVGTKFTTELKGNAVAANGRSRIQINGQTFFVASIDDDTHLTLTQAPTTAGTGLTAKTDFNNDNDFVRFSTIAEVLKN
;
A
#
# COMPACT_ATOMS: atom_id res chain seq x y z
N MET A 1 -2.56 -59.87 -46.20
CA MET A 1 -3.78 -60.52 -45.65
C MET A 1 -3.37 -61.78 -44.90
N TRP A 2 -3.95 -61.98 -43.71
CA TRP A 2 -4.12 -63.25 -42.96
C TRP A 2 -2.96 -64.23 -42.67
N ASN A 3 -2.80 -64.47 -41.35
CA ASN A 3 -2.35 -65.70 -40.68
C ASN A 3 -0.91 -66.23 -40.91
N TRP A 4 -0.17 -66.48 -39.81
CA TRP A 4 -0.22 -67.78 -39.10
C TRP A 4 0.87 -67.94 -38.02
N ARG A 5 0.48 -68.23 -36.76
CA ARG A 5 0.87 -69.44 -35.98
C ARG A 5 0.66 -69.27 -34.47
N ALA A 6 0.12 -70.32 -33.85
CA ALA A 6 0.12 -70.52 -32.40
C ALA A 6 1.02 -71.73 -32.05
N LYS A 7 1.66 -71.70 -30.85
CA LYS A 7 1.63 -72.77 -29.82
C LYS A 7 2.90 -72.84 -28.93
N ASN A 8 2.62 -72.72 -27.61
CA ASN A 8 3.07 -73.59 -26.52
C ASN A 8 4.56 -73.65 -26.08
N ALA A 9 4.83 -73.15 -24.86
CA ALA A 9 5.69 -73.82 -23.88
C ALA A 9 5.20 -73.59 -22.44
N ARG A 10 4.90 -74.68 -21.73
CA ARG A 10 4.18 -74.78 -20.44
C ARG A 10 4.86 -74.06 -19.25
N LYS A 11 4.08 -73.31 -18.45
CA LYS A 11 4.41 -73.05 -17.02
C LYS A 11 4.10 -74.32 -16.19
N ARG A 12 4.99 -74.67 -15.25
CA ARG A 12 4.69 -75.61 -14.15
C ARG A 12 4.14 -74.83 -12.96
N THR A 13 3.04 -75.29 -12.39
CA THR A 13 2.48 -74.78 -11.14
C THR A 13 2.98 -75.61 -9.96
N ASN A 14 3.63 -74.96 -8.99
CA ASN A 14 3.78 -75.50 -7.64
C ASN A 14 2.79 -74.78 -6.74
N LYS A 15 1.90 -75.54 -6.10
CA LYS A 15 0.88 -75.03 -5.17
C LYS A 15 1.40 -75.20 -3.75
N ALA A 16 1.98 -74.14 -3.18
CA ALA A 16 2.18 -74.04 -1.74
C ALA A 16 0.87 -73.49 -1.13
N ILE A 17 0.45 -74.07 -0.01
CA ILE A 17 -0.70 -73.59 0.77
C ILE A 17 -0.11 -72.79 1.93
N GLU A 18 -0.16 -71.47 1.84
CA GLU A 18 -0.03 -70.62 3.02
C GLU A 18 -1.45 -70.32 3.52
N THR A 19 -1.70 -70.66 4.78
CA THR A 19 -2.88 -70.22 5.50
C THR A 19 -2.69 -68.75 5.84
N GLU A 20 -3.23 -67.86 5.00
CA GLU A 20 -3.38 -66.45 5.37
C GLU A 20 -4.19 -66.38 6.65
N ARG A 21 -3.54 -65.90 7.72
CA ARG A 21 -4.26 -65.41 8.90
C ARG A 21 -4.91 -64.11 8.48
N LEU A 22 -6.22 -64.14 8.23
CA LEU A 22 -7.03 -62.94 8.18
C LEU A 22 -6.91 -62.23 9.53
N ILE A 23 -6.06 -61.21 9.57
CA ILE A 23 -6.18 -60.15 10.56
C ILE A 23 -7.36 -59.32 10.07
N GLU A 24 -8.50 -59.47 10.73
CA GLU A 24 -9.61 -58.54 10.52
C GLU A 24 -9.09 -57.13 10.82
N HIS A 25 -9.27 -56.20 9.89
CA HIS A 25 -9.08 -54.79 10.21
C HIS A 25 -10.05 -54.46 11.34
N LEU A 26 -9.50 -53.99 12.47
CA LEU A 26 -10.29 -53.31 13.49
C LEU A 26 -11.10 -52.23 12.79
N GLU A 27 -12.43 -52.28 12.93
CA GLU A 27 -13.32 -51.26 12.38
C GLU A 27 -12.81 -49.89 12.79
N THR A 28 -12.57 -49.02 11.80
CA THR A 28 -12.24 -47.61 12.06
C THR A 28 -13.38 -47.05 12.90
N ARG A 29 -13.09 -46.65 14.14
CA ARG A 29 -14.10 -46.00 14.98
C ARG A 29 -14.46 -44.68 14.33
N ALA A 30 -15.55 -44.69 13.56
CA ALA A 30 -16.10 -43.48 12.99
C ALA A 30 -16.33 -42.47 14.12
N LEU A 31 -15.84 -41.25 13.91
CA LEU A 31 -16.13 -40.15 14.80
C LEU A 31 -17.63 -39.83 14.72
N LEU A 32 -18.16 -39.20 15.77
CA LEU A 32 -19.53 -38.71 15.76
C LEU A 32 -19.58 -37.56 14.73
N ALA A 33 -20.50 -37.61 13.76
CA ALA A 33 -20.58 -36.53 12.76
C ALA A 33 -20.84 -35.17 13.43
N GLY A 34 -20.07 -34.15 13.05
CA GLY A 34 -20.07 -32.84 13.70
C GLY A 34 -19.25 -32.80 15.00
N ASN A 35 -18.17 -33.57 15.11
CA ASN A 35 -17.28 -33.59 16.26
C ASN A 35 -15.80 -33.69 15.89
N VAL A 36 -15.02 -32.72 16.38
CA VAL A 36 -13.56 -32.85 16.51
C VAL A 36 -13.16 -33.59 17.79
N VAL A 37 -12.13 -34.43 17.71
CA VAL A 37 -11.44 -35.00 18.87
C VAL A 37 -10.19 -34.19 19.15
N ALA A 38 -10.06 -33.67 20.37
CA ALA A 38 -8.93 -32.85 20.81
C ALA A 38 -8.18 -33.50 21.97
N SER A 39 -6.85 -33.53 21.89
CA SER A 39 -6.00 -34.12 22.92
C SER A 39 -4.73 -33.30 23.17
N LEU A 40 -4.20 -33.41 24.39
CA LEU A 40 -2.94 -32.79 24.80
C LEU A 40 -1.92 -33.86 25.17
N ASN A 41 -0.72 -33.77 24.59
CA ASN A 41 0.46 -34.54 25.00
C ASN A 41 1.54 -33.59 25.51
N GLY A 42 1.54 -33.34 26.83
CA GLY A 42 2.27 -32.22 27.42
C GLY A 42 1.64 -30.91 26.93
N SER A 43 2.45 -30.07 26.26
CA SER A 43 2.00 -28.83 25.64
C SER A 43 1.66 -28.95 24.14
N HIS A 44 1.67 -30.15 23.58
CA HIS A 44 1.32 -30.39 22.17
C HIS A 44 -0.18 -30.63 22.04
N LEU A 45 -0.85 -29.84 21.19
CA LEU A 45 -2.25 -30.01 20.85
C LEU A 45 -2.38 -30.85 19.58
N THR A 46 -3.27 -31.84 19.60
CA THR A 46 -3.69 -32.56 18.39
C THR A 46 -5.21 -32.55 18.29
N VAL A 47 -5.72 -32.12 17.14
CA VAL A 47 -7.15 -32.07 16.81
C VAL A 47 -7.40 -32.89 15.55
N THR A 48 -8.46 -33.71 15.57
CA THR A 48 -8.88 -34.54 14.43
C THR A 48 -10.39 -34.37 14.21
N GLY A 49 -10.79 -33.83 13.06
CA GLY A 49 -12.18 -33.74 12.61
C GLY A 49 -12.69 -35.02 11.96
N ASP A 50 -13.93 -34.98 11.46
CA ASP A 50 -14.66 -36.15 10.97
C ASP A 50 -14.83 -36.18 9.43
N ALA A 51 -16.05 -36.36 8.92
CA ALA A 51 -16.37 -36.39 7.48
C ALA A 51 -17.60 -35.50 7.16
N ALA A 52 -17.89 -34.55 8.04
CA ALA A 52 -18.94 -33.55 7.93
C ALA A 52 -18.40 -32.20 8.41
N ASP A 53 -18.92 -31.11 7.84
CA ASP A 53 -18.53 -29.73 8.10
C ASP A 53 -18.32 -29.42 9.61
N ASN A 54 -17.08 -29.14 10.00
CA ASN A 54 -16.61 -28.87 11.36
C ASN A 54 -16.01 -27.45 11.43
N ALA A 55 -16.56 -26.58 12.29
CA ALA A 55 -16.01 -25.26 12.56
C ALA A 55 -15.42 -25.18 13.97
N ILE A 56 -14.17 -24.73 14.09
CA ILE A 56 -13.43 -24.62 15.35
C ILE A 56 -12.64 -23.31 15.43
N ASP A 57 -12.46 -22.81 16.66
CA ASP A 57 -11.53 -21.71 16.95
C ASP A 57 -10.62 -22.00 18.14
N ILE A 58 -9.38 -21.54 18.03
CA ILE A 58 -8.40 -21.48 19.12
C ILE A 58 -8.24 -20.02 19.52
N THR A 59 -8.64 -19.72 20.75
CA THR A 59 -8.90 -18.34 21.22
C THR A 59 -8.48 -18.16 22.66
N ILE A 60 -8.28 -16.91 23.09
CA ILE A 60 -8.05 -16.57 24.50
C ILE A 60 -9.37 -16.13 25.14
N LEU A 61 -9.78 -16.84 26.18
CA LEU A 61 -10.95 -16.51 27.00
C LEU A 61 -10.63 -16.76 28.48
N ASN A 62 -11.04 -15.84 29.36
CA ASN A 62 -10.85 -15.94 30.81
C ASN A 62 -9.38 -16.23 31.22
N GLY A 63 -8.41 -15.67 30.48
CA GLY A 63 -6.97 -15.91 30.71
C GLY A 63 -6.48 -17.32 30.33
N GLN A 64 -7.21 -18.03 29.46
CA GLN A 64 -6.87 -19.38 29.00
C GLN A 64 -6.90 -19.45 27.47
N ILE A 65 -5.95 -20.17 26.87
CA ILE A 65 -6.08 -20.63 25.48
C ILE A 65 -7.08 -21.79 25.48
N GLN A 66 -8.15 -21.67 24.72
CA GLN A 66 -9.22 -22.65 24.60
C GLN A 66 -9.47 -22.97 23.13
N LEU A 67 -9.74 -24.25 22.85
CA LEU A 67 -10.31 -24.73 21.59
C LEU A 67 -11.83 -24.85 21.78
N ARG A 68 -12.62 -24.25 20.88
CA ARG A 68 -14.10 -24.37 20.89
C ARG A 68 -14.58 -24.93 19.56
N GLY A 69 -15.77 -25.53 19.60
CA GLY A 69 -16.57 -25.84 18.41
C GLY A 69 -17.58 -24.73 18.16
N LEU A 70 -17.76 -24.38 16.90
CA LEU A 70 -18.69 -23.37 16.38
C LEU A 70 -19.75 -24.06 15.51
N ASN A 71 -20.81 -23.37 15.12
CA ASN A 71 -21.81 -23.86 14.14
C ASN A 71 -22.40 -25.26 14.41
N SER A 72 -22.52 -25.67 15.69
CA SER A 72 -22.94 -26.99 16.18
C SER A 72 -21.85 -28.08 16.22
N THR A 73 -20.64 -27.80 15.77
CA THR A 73 -19.48 -28.67 15.98
C THR A 73 -19.22 -28.85 17.47
N THR A 74 -18.98 -30.10 17.87
CA THR A 74 -18.65 -30.49 19.24
C THR A 74 -17.15 -30.80 19.36
N VAL A 75 -16.61 -30.62 20.57
CA VAL A 75 -15.23 -30.98 20.90
C VAL A 75 -15.29 -32.10 21.93
N ASN A 76 -14.71 -33.25 21.61
CA ASN A 76 -14.73 -34.45 22.46
C ASN A 76 -16.15 -34.90 22.90
N GLY A 77 -17.15 -34.69 22.05
CA GLY A 77 -18.55 -35.05 22.23
C GLY A 77 -19.38 -34.04 23.02
N GLY A 78 -18.86 -32.84 23.28
CA GLY A 78 -19.55 -31.79 24.04
C GLY A 78 -19.37 -30.38 23.47
N THR A 79 -20.16 -29.45 23.98
CA THR A 79 -20.12 -28.01 23.61
C THR A 79 -19.25 -27.17 24.54
N THR A 80 -18.62 -27.79 25.55
CA THR A 80 -17.74 -27.10 26.49
C THR A 80 -16.34 -26.89 25.87
N PRO A 81 -15.78 -25.67 25.90
CA PRO A 81 -14.43 -25.40 25.42
C PRO A 81 -13.37 -26.33 26.03
N PHE A 82 -12.49 -26.85 25.19
CA PHE A 82 -11.35 -27.65 25.60
C PHE A 82 -10.18 -26.73 25.95
N VAL A 83 -9.76 -26.72 27.22
CA VAL A 83 -8.67 -25.86 27.69
C VAL A 83 -7.33 -26.40 27.19
N VAL A 84 -6.66 -25.63 26.34
CA VAL A 84 -5.37 -25.95 25.73
C VAL A 84 -4.21 -25.50 26.64
N ALA A 85 -4.30 -24.29 27.19
CA ALA A 85 -3.36 -23.77 28.19
C ALA A 85 -4.07 -22.80 29.14
N ALA A 86 -3.68 -22.78 30.42
CA ALA A 86 -4.34 -21.96 31.45
C ALA A 86 -3.38 -20.93 32.06
N GLY A 87 -3.87 -19.70 32.29
CA GLY A 87 -3.10 -18.61 32.89
C GLY A 87 -2.00 -18.05 31.98
N THR A 88 -2.16 -18.18 30.66
CA THR A 88 -1.17 -17.74 29.67
C THR A 88 -1.81 -17.49 28.31
N ASN A 89 -1.20 -16.59 27.53
CA ASN A 89 -1.46 -16.37 26.11
C ASN A 89 -0.47 -17.12 25.20
N THR A 90 0.42 -17.94 25.77
CA THR A 90 1.51 -18.60 25.04
C THR A 90 1.35 -20.13 25.04
N LEU A 91 1.32 -20.74 23.85
CA LEU A 91 1.32 -22.19 23.69
C LEU A 91 2.73 -22.69 23.37
N ALA A 92 3.29 -23.50 24.28
CA ALA A 92 4.70 -23.90 24.24
C ALA A 92 5.02 -25.06 23.28
N GLY A 93 4.06 -25.95 23.00
CA GLY A 93 4.25 -27.10 22.10
C GLY A 93 3.65 -26.86 20.73
N ASN A 94 3.79 -27.86 19.85
CA ASN A 94 3.23 -27.82 18.51
C ASN A 94 1.70 -27.98 18.53
N VAL A 95 1.05 -27.47 17.49
CA VAL A 95 -0.37 -27.69 17.17
C VAL A 95 -0.43 -28.48 15.88
N LEU A 96 -1.14 -29.61 15.89
CA LEU A 96 -1.51 -30.37 14.69
C LEU A 96 -3.02 -30.44 14.60
N ILE A 97 -3.59 -30.01 13.47
CA ILE A 97 -5.02 -30.05 13.20
C ILE A 97 -5.24 -30.78 11.87
N GLN A 98 -6.13 -31.76 11.86
CA GLN A 98 -6.49 -32.55 10.68
C GLN A 98 -8.01 -32.65 10.59
N MET A 99 -8.66 -31.87 9.72
CA MET A 99 -10.13 -31.74 9.73
C MET A 99 -10.84 -32.88 8.97
N ALA A 100 -10.17 -33.42 7.95
CA ALA A 100 -10.41 -34.69 7.27
C ALA A 100 -11.49 -34.69 6.17
N GLY A 101 -12.66 -34.10 6.35
CA GLY A 101 -13.56 -33.88 5.22
C GLY A 101 -14.93 -33.34 5.59
N GLY A 102 -15.57 -32.70 4.61
CA GLY A 102 -16.59 -31.69 4.86
C GLY A 102 -16.01 -30.31 4.59
N ASN A 103 -16.85 -29.27 4.60
CA ASN A 103 -16.38 -27.89 4.46
C ASN A 103 -16.02 -27.36 5.86
N ASP A 104 -14.75 -27.44 6.21
CA ASP A 104 -14.24 -27.22 7.55
C ASP A 104 -13.75 -25.78 7.76
N ALA A 105 -13.79 -25.29 8.99
CA ALA A 105 -13.30 -23.96 9.35
C ALA A 105 -12.41 -24.02 10.59
N VAL A 106 -11.17 -23.54 10.47
CA VAL A 106 -10.19 -23.48 11.55
C VAL A 106 -9.71 -22.06 11.73
N SER A 107 -9.85 -21.51 12.94
CA SER A 107 -9.36 -20.16 13.22
C SER A 107 -8.47 -20.03 14.46
N PHE A 108 -7.53 -19.08 14.39
CA PHE A 108 -6.69 -18.64 15.50
C PHE A 108 -6.93 -17.15 15.74
N THR A 109 -7.32 -16.78 16.96
CA THR A 109 -7.72 -15.39 17.28
C THR A 109 -6.67 -14.63 18.09
N ARG A 110 -6.82 -13.29 18.15
CA ARG A 110 -5.76 -12.36 18.60
C ARG A 110 -5.10 -12.70 19.93
N GLY A 111 -3.82 -12.33 20.04
CA GLY A 111 -3.04 -12.34 21.28
C GLY A 111 -2.32 -13.65 21.58
N ILE A 112 -2.57 -14.72 20.81
CA ILE A 112 -1.92 -16.02 21.01
C ILE A 112 -0.48 -16.01 20.47
N ASN A 113 0.45 -16.49 21.29
CA ASN A 113 1.84 -16.73 20.91
C ASN A 113 2.08 -18.24 20.78
N PHE A 114 2.35 -18.73 19.57
CA PHE A 114 2.69 -20.13 19.30
C PHE A 114 4.20 -20.30 19.25
N ASN A 115 4.78 -20.98 20.24
CA ASN A 115 6.21 -21.26 20.30
C ASN A 115 6.61 -22.52 19.53
N GLY A 116 5.71 -23.48 19.41
CA GLY A 116 5.87 -24.66 18.55
C GLY A 116 5.44 -24.41 17.11
N ILE A 117 5.58 -25.45 16.29
CA ILE A 117 5.04 -25.48 14.91
C ILE A 117 3.51 -25.53 14.97
N VAL A 118 2.84 -24.83 14.07
CA VAL A 118 1.40 -24.96 13.84
C VAL A 118 1.20 -25.56 12.45
N ASP A 119 0.55 -26.72 12.37
CA ASP A 119 0.34 -27.50 11.15
C ASP A 119 -1.16 -27.82 11.03
N VAL A 120 -1.82 -27.33 9.97
CA VAL A 120 -3.28 -27.40 9.79
C VAL A 120 -3.59 -27.97 8.41
N HIS A 121 -4.33 -29.07 8.40
CA HIS A 121 -4.79 -29.76 7.20
C HIS A 121 -6.32 -29.71 7.16
N GLY A 122 -6.88 -29.08 6.13
CA GLY A 122 -8.29 -29.17 5.80
C GLY A 122 -8.66 -30.60 5.37
N GLN A 123 -8.25 -30.94 4.14
CA GLN A 123 -8.39 -32.21 3.40
C GLN A 123 -9.45 -32.15 2.30
N ALA A 124 -10.66 -32.67 2.52
CA ALA A 124 -11.61 -32.89 1.42
C ALA A 124 -12.91 -32.09 1.61
N GLY A 125 -12.96 -30.91 1.02
CA GLY A 125 -14.06 -29.96 1.05
C GLY A 125 -13.57 -28.53 0.80
N ASN A 126 -14.49 -27.56 0.80
CA ASN A 126 -14.11 -26.15 0.66
C ASN A 126 -13.80 -25.58 2.06
N ASP A 127 -12.54 -25.65 2.46
CA ASP A 127 -12.09 -25.37 3.82
C ASP A 127 -11.67 -23.91 4.02
N SER A 128 -11.71 -23.43 5.26
CA SER A 128 -11.23 -22.11 5.63
C SER A 128 -10.26 -22.14 6.80
N ILE A 129 -9.07 -21.56 6.60
CA ILE A 129 -8.02 -21.47 7.64
C ILE A 129 -7.68 -19.99 7.88
N ALA A 130 -8.03 -19.49 9.07
CA ALA A 130 -7.86 -18.09 9.43
C ALA A 130 -6.90 -17.89 10.62
N ALA A 131 -5.94 -16.97 10.49
CA ALA A 131 -5.04 -16.57 11.57
C ALA A 131 -5.08 -15.05 11.74
N ASN A 132 -5.69 -14.56 12.81
CA ASN A 132 -5.98 -13.13 13.00
C ASN A 132 -5.38 -12.63 14.31
N GLY A 133 -4.38 -11.75 14.24
CA GLY A 133 -3.77 -11.10 15.41
C GLY A 133 -2.83 -12.00 16.23
N VAL A 134 -2.23 -13.03 15.63
CA VAL A 134 -1.41 -14.04 16.34
C VAL A 134 0.08 -13.91 16.04
N ASN A 135 0.92 -14.53 16.88
CA ASN A 135 2.36 -14.59 16.70
C ASN A 135 2.83 -16.05 16.58
N PHE A 136 3.29 -16.46 15.41
CA PHE A 136 3.95 -17.75 15.21
C PHE A 136 5.46 -17.58 15.39
N LYS A 137 6.00 -18.02 16.54
CA LYS A 137 7.43 -17.94 16.86
C LYS A 137 8.27 -19.03 16.18
N SER A 138 7.61 -20.07 15.67
CA SER A 138 8.19 -21.10 14.81
C SER A 138 7.48 -21.09 13.45
N HIS A 139 7.39 -22.25 12.78
CA HIS A 139 6.77 -22.39 11.47
C HIS A 139 5.24 -22.50 11.57
N ALA A 140 4.54 -21.95 10.58
CA ALA A 140 3.11 -22.11 10.35
C ALA A 140 2.89 -22.76 8.97
N TYR A 141 2.16 -23.87 8.93
CA TYR A 141 1.91 -24.67 7.74
C TYR A 141 0.40 -24.89 7.61
N PHE A 142 -0.18 -24.45 6.49
CA PHE A 142 -1.61 -24.58 6.18
C PHE A 142 -1.78 -25.31 4.84
N TRP A 143 -2.64 -26.32 4.82
CA TRP A 143 -2.85 -27.23 3.70
C TRP A 143 -4.34 -27.38 3.41
N GLY A 144 -4.74 -27.14 2.17
CA GLY A 144 -6.11 -27.27 1.67
C GLY A 144 -6.47 -28.71 1.31
N TYR A 145 -6.09 -29.10 0.09
CA TYR A 145 -5.96 -30.42 -0.57
C TYR A 145 -6.94 -30.67 -1.73
N GLU A 146 -8.24 -30.79 -1.46
CA GLU A 146 -9.31 -31.05 -2.45
C GLU A 146 -10.53 -30.17 -2.17
N GLY A 147 -10.67 -29.07 -2.92
CA GLY A 147 -11.79 -28.14 -2.81
C GLY A 147 -11.36 -26.68 -2.97
N ASN A 148 -12.32 -25.77 -3.04
CA ASN A 148 -12.03 -24.34 -3.17
C ASN A 148 -11.70 -23.73 -1.80
N ASP A 149 -10.44 -23.78 -1.39
CA ASP A 149 -10.03 -23.42 -0.04
C ASP A 149 -9.76 -21.91 0.15
N THR A 150 -9.90 -21.42 1.39
CA THR A 150 -9.70 -20.00 1.72
C THR A 150 -8.81 -19.82 2.95
N PHE A 151 -7.62 -19.25 2.73
CA PHE A 151 -6.62 -18.96 3.74
C PHE A 151 -6.54 -17.47 4.01
N SER A 152 -6.80 -17.02 5.25
CA SER A 152 -6.71 -15.60 5.62
C SER A 152 -5.78 -15.38 6.82
N VAL A 153 -4.65 -14.73 6.59
CA VAL A 153 -3.67 -14.38 7.63
C VAL A 153 -3.64 -12.87 7.79
N GLN A 154 -4.01 -12.38 8.96
CA GLN A 154 -4.27 -10.97 9.22
C GLN A 154 -3.60 -10.50 10.52
N ASP A 155 -3.06 -9.28 10.52
CA ASP A 155 -2.51 -8.60 11.71
C ASP A 155 -1.50 -9.47 12.50
N THR A 156 -0.75 -10.33 11.79
CA THR A 156 -0.03 -11.50 12.33
C THR A 156 1.47 -11.39 12.08
N THR A 157 2.28 -11.93 13.00
CA THR A 157 3.74 -12.07 12.81
C THR A 157 4.13 -13.54 12.70
N VAL A 158 4.93 -13.89 11.69
CA VAL A 158 5.55 -15.22 11.53
C VAL A 158 7.07 -15.07 11.61
N ASP A 159 7.66 -15.54 12.72
CA ASP A 159 9.11 -15.50 12.94
C ASP A 159 9.84 -16.65 12.22
N GLY A 160 9.19 -17.81 12.10
CA GLY A 160 9.64 -18.93 11.28
C GLY A 160 9.15 -18.87 9.83
N SER A 161 8.95 -20.02 9.21
CA SER A 161 8.41 -20.10 7.85
C SER A 161 6.89 -20.05 7.84
N LEU A 162 6.29 -19.38 6.84
CA LEU A 162 4.88 -19.53 6.49
C LEU A 162 4.79 -20.39 5.22
N VAL A 163 4.02 -21.47 5.25
CA VAL A 163 3.73 -22.27 4.06
C VAL A 163 2.22 -22.44 3.95
N ILE A 164 1.66 -22.07 2.80
CA ILE A 164 0.22 -22.20 2.50
C ILE A 164 0.10 -22.87 1.14
N HIS A 165 -0.40 -24.11 1.07
CA HIS A 165 -0.68 -24.82 -0.19
C HIS A 165 -2.16 -25.20 -0.24
N GLY A 166 -2.92 -24.63 -1.17
CA GLY A 166 -4.33 -25.00 -1.38
C GLY A 166 -4.49 -26.31 -2.17
N ASN A 167 -3.77 -26.47 -3.27
CA ASN A 167 -3.56 -27.69 -4.08
C ASN A 167 -4.51 -27.90 -5.28
N GLN A 168 -5.72 -28.45 -5.09
CA GLN A 168 -6.63 -28.77 -6.19
C GLN A 168 -7.88 -27.90 -6.10
N ASP A 169 -8.41 -27.53 -7.26
CA ASP A 169 -9.56 -26.62 -7.40
C ASP A 169 -9.18 -25.17 -7.04
N ASN A 170 -10.15 -24.24 -6.98
CA ASN A 170 -9.87 -22.80 -7.09
C ASN A 170 -9.66 -22.16 -5.70
N ASP A 171 -8.40 -21.94 -5.31
CA ASP A 171 -8.01 -21.49 -3.98
C ASP A 171 -7.96 -19.96 -3.82
N LEU A 172 -8.08 -19.47 -2.58
CA LEU A 172 -7.87 -18.07 -2.22
C LEU A 172 -6.95 -17.89 -1.00
N ILE A 173 -5.77 -17.31 -1.21
CA ILE A 173 -4.81 -16.95 -0.16
C ILE A 173 -4.79 -15.42 0.01
N THR A 174 -5.07 -14.93 1.21
CA THR A 174 -4.95 -13.50 1.57
C THR A 174 -4.05 -13.28 2.79
N LEU A 175 -3.06 -12.40 2.64
CA LEU A 175 -2.17 -11.93 3.72
C LEU A 175 -2.35 -10.41 3.88
N LYS A 176 -2.76 -9.94 5.07
CA LYS A 176 -3.03 -8.53 5.32
C LYS A 176 -2.44 -8.01 6.64
N THR A 177 -1.65 -6.94 6.56
CA THR A 177 -0.92 -6.40 7.74
C THR A 177 -0.04 -7.48 8.40
N VAL A 178 0.66 -8.28 7.60
CA VAL A 178 1.45 -9.44 8.08
C VAL A 178 2.95 -9.12 8.05
N THR A 179 3.66 -9.52 9.12
CA THR A 179 5.13 -9.50 9.15
C THR A 179 5.68 -10.92 9.00
N LEU A 180 6.50 -11.14 7.97
CA LEU A 180 7.08 -12.43 7.59
C LEU A 180 8.60 -12.39 7.75
N ASN A 181 9.14 -12.95 8.84
CA ASN A 181 10.58 -12.90 9.12
C ASN A 181 11.36 -14.08 8.53
N GLY A 182 10.75 -15.25 8.42
CA GLY A 182 11.34 -16.41 7.74
C GLY A 182 10.89 -16.57 6.28
N PHE A 183 11.26 -17.70 5.69
CA PHE A 183 10.90 -18.06 4.31
C PHE A 183 9.40 -18.26 4.16
N THR A 184 8.79 -17.68 3.12
CA THR A 184 7.37 -17.85 2.82
C THR A 184 7.15 -18.52 1.47
N GLU A 185 6.32 -19.56 1.44
CA GLU A 185 5.85 -20.20 0.20
C GLU A 185 4.32 -20.28 0.16
N LEU A 186 3.74 -19.65 -0.85
CA LEU A 186 2.30 -19.68 -1.14
C LEU A 186 2.09 -20.47 -2.43
N LYS A 187 1.16 -21.44 -2.43
CA LYS A 187 0.76 -22.22 -3.60
C LYS A 187 -0.74 -22.43 -3.69
N GLY A 188 -1.28 -22.40 -4.90
CA GLY A 188 -2.49 -23.18 -5.23
C GLY A 188 -2.04 -24.54 -5.78
N GLN A 189 -2.36 -24.91 -7.03
CA GLN A 189 -1.51 -25.78 -7.90
C GLN A 189 -2.13 -26.16 -9.25
N ASP A 190 -3.41 -26.53 -9.27
CA ASP A 190 -4.23 -26.87 -10.44
C ASP A 190 -5.68 -26.40 -10.12
N GLY A 191 -6.05 -25.20 -10.57
CA GLY A 191 -7.31 -24.47 -10.33
C GLY A 191 -7.14 -22.96 -10.62
N ASP A 192 -8.21 -22.16 -10.71
CA ASP A 192 -8.08 -20.71 -10.93
C ASP A 192 -7.79 -19.97 -9.60
N ASP A 193 -6.51 -19.90 -9.24
CA ASP A 193 -6.07 -19.54 -7.89
C ASP A 193 -5.96 -18.01 -7.67
N GLY A 194 -6.28 -17.55 -6.46
CA GLY A 194 -6.14 -16.15 -6.05
C GLY A 194 -5.12 -15.95 -4.92
N VAL A 195 -4.11 -15.10 -5.10
CA VAL A 195 -3.12 -14.77 -4.04
C VAL A 195 -3.01 -13.27 -3.85
N SER A 196 -3.46 -12.76 -2.70
CA SER A 196 -3.47 -11.33 -2.36
C SER A 196 -2.58 -11.00 -1.16
N LEU A 197 -1.64 -10.08 -1.33
CA LEU A 197 -0.80 -9.54 -0.25
C LEU A 197 -1.05 -8.04 -0.12
N ASN A 198 -1.51 -7.59 1.04
CA ASN A 198 -1.79 -6.18 1.33
C ASN A 198 -1.08 -5.72 2.61
N ALA A 199 -0.27 -4.66 2.54
CA ALA A 199 0.49 -4.14 3.68
C ALA A 199 1.36 -5.21 4.36
N VAL A 200 1.98 -6.08 3.57
CA VAL A 200 2.86 -7.17 4.04
C VAL A 200 4.30 -6.66 4.14
N THR A 201 4.96 -6.95 5.26
CA THR A 201 6.41 -6.75 5.42
C THR A 201 7.10 -8.10 5.42
N SER A 202 7.84 -8.43 4.35
CA SER A 202 8.59 -9.69 4.25
C SER A 202 10.10 -9.44 4.36
N ASN A 203 10.67 -9.85 5.48
CA ASN A 203 12.11 -9.84 5.73
C ASN A 203 12.78 -11.09 5.15
N GLY A 204 12.07 -12.23 5.10
CA GLY A 204 12.51 -13.44 4.42
C GLY A 204 12.13 -13.50 2.94
N SER A 205 12.75 -14.43 2.19
CA SER A 205 12.41 -14.69 0.78
C SER A 205 10.98 -15.19 0.63
N LEU A 206 10.28 -14.66 -0.38
CA LEU A 206 8.89 -14.96 -0.68
C LEU A 206 8.78 -15.67 -2.04
N ALA A 207 8.06 -16.79 -2.07
CA ALA A 207 7.76 -17.53 -3.28
C ALA A 207 6.25 -17.74 -3.43
N ILE A 208 5.67 -17.24 -4.51
CA ILE A 208 4.28 -17.44 -4.91
C ILE A 208 4.30 -18.34 -6.15
N LYS A 209 3.58 -19.46 -6.09
CA LYS A 209 3.51 -20.44 -7.19
C LYS A 209 2.07 -20.93 -7.30
N THR A 210 1.25 -20.26 -8.09
CA THR A 210 -0.18 -20.55 -8.23
C THR A 210 -0.38 -21.91 -8.88
N GLY A 211 -0.53 -22.03 -10.20
CA GLY A 211 -0.79 -23.34 -10.74
C GLY A 211 -0.98 -23.37 -12.25
N ARG A 212 -1.68 -24.41 -12.70
CA ARG A 212 -2.48 -24.32 -13.93
C ARG A 212 -3.83 -23.73 -13.56
N GLY A 213 -4.39 -22.92 -14.43
CA GLY A 213 -5.66 -22.24 -14.23
C GLY A 213 -5.51 -20.79 -14.65
N ASP A 214 -6.59 -20.03 -14.67
CA ASP A 214 -6.51 -18.59 -14.95
C ASP A 214 -6.16 -17.85 -13.63
N ASP A 215 -4.89 -17.87 -13.20
CA ASP A 215 -4.48 -17.44 -11.85
C ASP A 215 -4.37 -15.92 -11.66
N ASP A 216 -4.76 -15.40 -10.50
CA ASP A 216 -4.57 -13.99 -10.10
C ASP A 216 -3.62 -13.84 -8.90
N VAL A 217 -2.55 -13.07 -9.07
CA VAL A 217 -1.65 -12.67 -7.97
C VAL A 217 -1.63 -11.16 -7.82
N THR A 218 -1.90 -10.61 -6.63
CA THR A 218 -1.65 -9.20 -6.31
C THR A 218 -0.75 -9.04 -5.10
N ILE A 219 0.19 -8.11 -5.19
CA ILE A 219 0.95 -7.59 -4.05
C ILE A 219 0.76 -6.08 -4.06
N HIS A 220 0.29 -5.52 -2.94
CA HIS A 220 0.09 -4.08 -2.82
C HIS A 220 0.38 -3.49 -1.44
N ASN A 221 0.75 -2.21 -1.40
CA ASN A 221 1.15 -1.48 -0.18
C ASN A 221 2.29 -2.16 0.63
N SER A 222 3.08 -3.05 0.02
CA SER A 222 3.92 -4.02 0.72
C SER A 222 5.42 -3.75 0.59
N THR A 223 6.20 -4.19 1.59
CA THR A 223 7.66 -4.10 1.59
C THR A 223 8.27 -5.49 1.66
N ILE A 224 8.88 -5.94 0.55
CA ILE A 224 9.51 -7.26 0.42
C ILE A 224 11.02 -7.04 0.33
N THR A 225 11.74 -7.16 1.44
CA THR A 225 13.17 -6.78 1.49
C THR A 225 14.08 -7.82 0.85
N SER A 226 13.67 -9.09 0.89
CA SER A 226 14.37 -10.25 0.33
C SER A 226 13.85 -10.60 -1.07
N SER A 227 14.36 -11.69 -1.67
CA SER A 227 14.01 -12.08 -3.04
C SER A 227 12.53 -12.47 -3.18
N LEU A 228 11.88 -12.01 -4.24
CA LEU A 228 10.54 -12.42 -4.64
C LEU A 228 10.58 -13.30 -5.89
N LEU A 229 9.94 -14.46 -5.81
CA LEU A 229 9.62 -15.31 -6.95
C LEU A 229 8.10 -15.39 -7.10
N ILE A 230 7.57 -14.96 -8.24
CA ILE A 230 6.21 -15.26 -8.68
C ILE A 230 6.31 -16.19 -9.88
N LYS A 231 5.60 -17.32 -9.83
CA LYS A 231 5.55 -18.26 -10.95
C LYS A 231 4.15 -18.82 -11.15
N THR A 232 3.54 -18.45 -12.25
CA THR A 232 2.35 -19.10 -12.79
C THR A 232 2.81 -20.10 -13.90
N LYS A 233 1.96 -20.97 -14.46
CA LYS A 233 2.44 -22.21 -15.15
C LYS A 233 1.90 -22.40 -16.56
N GLN A 234 0.59 -22.29 -16.72
CA GLN A 234 -0.17 -22.56 -17.94
C GLN A 234 -1.58 -22.04 -17.73
N ASP A 235 -2.19 -21.63 -18.84
CA ASP A 235 -3.51 -21.04 -18.93
C ASP A 235 -3.38 -19.51 -18.66
N SER A 236 -4.44 -18.74 -18.44
CA SER A 236 -4.39 -17.27 -18.63
C SER A 236 -4.09 -16.53 -17.33
N ASP A 237 -2.82 -16.35 -17.01
CA ASP A 237 -2.39 -15.84 -15.71
C ASP A 237 -2.35 -14.31 -15.62
N SER A 238 -2.43 -13.74 -14.42
CA SER A 238 -2.37 -12.29 -14.19
C SER A 238 -1.66 -11.92 -12.89
N VAL A 239 -0.69 -11.00 -12.95
CA VAL A 239 0.09 -10.52 -11.80
C VAL A 239 -0.02 -9.01 -11.68
N MET A 240 -0.45 -8.49 -10.53
CA MET A 240 -0.42 -7.08 -10.18
C MET A 240 0.59 -6.77 -9.08
N LEU A 241 1.43 -5.76 -9.32
CA LEU A 241 2.29 -5.13 -8.32
C LEU A 241 1.89 -3.66 -8.22
N ASP A 242 1.41 -3.21 -7.06
CA ASP A 242 0.85 -1.87 -6.85
C ASP A 242 1.36 -1.19 -5.56
N ASP A 243 2.01 -0.02 -5.66
CA ASP A 243 2.56 0.73 -4.51
C ASP A 243 3.43 -0.10 -3.53
N ASN A 244 4.46 -0.80 -4.05
CA ASN A 244 5.36 -1.65 -3.24
C ASN A 244 6.83 -1.20 -3.20
N THR A 245 7.57 -1.69 -2.21
CA THR A 245 9.04 -1.62 -2.16
C THR A 245 9.66 -3.01 -2.14
N PHE A 246 10.42 -3.34 -3.19
CA PHE A 246 11.21 -4.57 -3.30
C PHE A 246 12.68 -4.27 -3.02
N GLY A 247 13.23 -4.83 -1.94
CA GLY A 247 14.63 -4.64 -1.52
C GLY A 247 15.65 -5.48 -2.30
N SER A 248 15.19 -6.59 -2.90
CA SER A 248 16.03 -7.55 -3.62
C SER A 248 15.40 -7.96 -4.95
N ASP A 249 15.99 -8.96 -5.61
CA ASP A 249 15.61 -9.38 -6.96
C ASP A 249 14.17 -9.91 -7.01
N VAL A 250 13.45 -9.51 -8.06
CA VAL A 250 12.06 -9.91 -8.33
C VAL A 250 12.03 -10.66 -9.65
N HIS A 251 11.59 -11.92 -9.60
CA HIS A 251 11.41 -12.76 -10.77
C HIS A 251 9.94 -13.13 -10.94
N VAL A 252 9.35 -12.70 -12.05
CA VAL A 252 8.01 -13.08 -12.49
C VAL A 252 8.15 -13.99 -13.72
N ASN A 253 7.53 -15.16 -13.66
CA ASN A 253 7.48 -16.12 -14.75
C ASN A 253 6.02 -16.51 -14.98
N LEU A 254 5.45 -16.07 -16.09
CA LEU A 254 4.03 -16.20 -16.38
C LEU A 254 3.67 -17.55 -17.05
N GLY A 255 4.66 -18.29 -17.54
CA GLY A 255 4.49 -19.71 -17.87
C GLY A 255 4.18 -19.98 -19.34
N ARG A 256 2.89 -20.09 -19.69
CA ARG A 256 2.40 -20.51 -21.02
C ARG A 256 1.00 -20.00 -21.27
N ASP A 257 0.71 -19.81 -22.56
CA ASP A 257 -0.53 -19.23 -23.07
C ASP A 257 -0.48 -17.69 -22.93
N ASN A 258 -1.57 -16.96 -22.63
CA ASN A 258 -1.61 -15.50 -22.81
C ASN A 258 -1.76 -14.76 -21.47
N ASP A 259 -0.66 -14.22 -20.96
CA ASP A 259 -0.58 -13.77 -19.56
C ASP A 259 -0.52 -12.24 -19.38
N GLY A 260 -0.83 -11.79 -18.16
CA GLY A 260 -0.79 -10.40 -17.73
C GLY A 260 0.23 -10.10 -16.64
N LEU A 261 0.93 -8.99 -16.81
CA LEU A 261 1.62 -8.28 -15.73
C LEU A 261 1.20 -6.82 -15.73
N MET A 262 0.78 -6.35 -14.56
CA MET A 262 0.44 -4.96 -14.27
C MET A 262 1.35 -4.46 -13.16
N VAL A 263 2.16 -3.45 -13.44
CA VAL A 263 2.96 -2.76 -12.43
C VAL A 263 2.43 -1.35 -12.33
N ARG A 264 1.53 -1.12 -11.37
CA ARG A 264 0.71 0.08 -11.22
C ARG A 264 1.27 1.02 -10.17
N ASN A 265 0.97 2.32 -10.29
CA ASN A 265 1.42 3.35 -9.35
C ASN A 265 2.94 3.22 -9.05
N THR A 266 3.34 3.19 -7.77
CA THR A 266 4.74 3.37 -7.34
C THR A 266 5.39 2.08 -6.83
N ASN A 267 5.96 1.26 -7.71
CA ASN A 267 6.81 0.15 -7.29
C ASN A 267 8.29 0.51 -7.38
N THR A 268 9.03 0.33 -6.28
CA THR A 268 10.49 0.51 -6.23
C THR A 268 11.20 -0.84 -6.23
N PHE A 269 11.99 -1.12 -7.27
CA PHE A 269 12.70 -2.39 -7.46
C PHE A 269 14.22 -2.24 -7.26
N ASN A 270 14.69 -2.39 -6.01
CA ASN A 270 16.12 -2.28 -5.66
C ASN A 270 16.96 -3.49 -6.10
N GLY A 271 16.31 -4.62 -6.38
CA GLY A 271 16.89 -5.74 -7.11
C GLY A 271 16.70 -5.65 -8.61
N ALA A 272 17.18 -6.67 -9.32
CA ALA A 272 16.86 -6.85 -10.73
C ALA A 272 15.39 -7.25 -10.88
N PHE A 273 14.63 -6.49 -11.69
CA PHE A 273 13.29 -6.91 -12.09
C PHE A 273 13.38 -7.76 -13.36
N SER A 274 12.87 -8.98 -13.32
CA SER A 274 12.89 -9.88 -14.46
C SER A 274 11.52 -10.51 -14.68
N VAL A 275 11.04 -10.37 -15.91
CA VAL A 275 9.76 -10.92 -16.36
C VAL A 275 10.05 -11.84 -17.53
N GLN A 276 9.58 -13.06 -17.41
CA GLN A 276 9.41 -13.97 -18.52
C GLN A 276 7.90 -14.12 -18.70
N GLY A 277 7.37 -13.79 -19.87
CA GLY A 277 6.00 -14.16 -20.24
C GLY A 277 5.93 -15.68 -20.34
N GLY A 278 5.90 -16.21 -21.56
CA GLY A 278 5.87 -17.66 -21.69
C GLY A 278 6.07 -18.14 -23.11
N ASP A 279 4.99 -18.67 -23.67
CA ASP A 279 4.93 -19.30 -24.97
C ASP A 279 3.48 -19.27 -25.45
N SER A 280 3.07 -18.09 -25.92
CA SER A 280 1.71 -17.66 -26.30
C SER A 280 1.19 -18.38 -27.56
N ARG A 281 1.09 -19.71 -27.48
CA ARG A 281 0.72 -20.58 -28.62
C ARG A 281 -0.78 -20.87 -28.71
N GLN A 282 -1.60 -20.41 -27.76
CA GLN A 282 -3.06 -20.50 -27.82
C GLN A 282 -3.71 -19.16 -27.48
N ASN A 283 -4.26 -18.47 -28.49
CA ASN A 283 -4.97 -17.20 -28.32
C ASN A 283 -6.40 -17.44 -27.81
N GLY A 284 -6.55 -17.99 -26.60
CA GLY A 284 -7.82 -18.42 -26.03
C GLY A 284 -8.63 -17.32 -25.33
N ALA A 285 -7.95 -16.48 -24.53
CA ALA A 285 -8.60 -15.53 -23.63
C ALA A 285 -8.95 -14.18 -24.27
N SER A 286 -10.05 -13.58 -23.79
CA SER A 286 -10.51 -12.23 -24.17
C SER A 286 -9.62 -11.10 -23.65
N ASP A 287 -8.90 -11.35 -22.55
CA ASP A 287 -8.37 -10.29 -21.70
C ASP A 287 -6.97 -9.86 -22.14
N PHE A 288 -6.20 -10.84 -22.67
CA PHE A 288 -4.89 -10.67 -23.31
C PHE A 288 -4.93 -11.18 -24.77
N PRO A 289 -5.74 -10.56 -25.66
CA PRO A 289 -6.03 -11.11 -27.00
C PRO A 289 -4.86 -11.01 -27.98
N SER A 290 -3.74 -10.39 -27.58
CA SER A 290 -2.53 -10.18 -28.41
C SER A 290 -1.30 -10.97 -27.93
N GLY A 291 -1.44 -11.84 -26.93
CA GLY A 291 -0.33 -12.51 -26.26
C GLY A 291 0.08 -11.80 -24.95
N ASP A 292 1.19 -12.25 -24.37
CA ASP A 292 1.68 -11.86 -23.04
C ASP A 292 1.86 -10.34 -22.94
N ALA A 293 1.16 -9.71 -22.00
CA ALA A 293 1.11 -8.26 -21.80
C ALA A 293 1.87 -7.86 -20.52
N ALA A 294 2.73 -6.84 -20.61
CA ALA A 294 3.43 -6.29 -19.45
C ALA A 294 3.27 -4.76 -19.40
N SER A 295 2.19 -4.29 -18.78
CA SER A 295 1.98 -2.87 -18.55
C SER A 295 2.71 -2.43 -17.30
N ILE A 296 3.50 -1.37 -17.43
CA ILE A 296 4.32 -0.84 -16.34
C ILE A 296 4.17 0.68 -16.38
N ASP A 297 3.52 1.24 -15.37
CA ASP A 297 3.31 2.68 -15.25
C ASP A 297 4.66 3.41 -15.20
N ALA A 298 4.68 4.64 -15.71
CA ALA A 298 5.88 5.47 -15.77
C ALA A 298 6.47 5.81 -14.38
N ALA A 299 5.68 5.62 -13.32
CA ALA A 299 6.02 5.91 -11.93
C ALA A 299 6.88 4.83 -11.24
N ASN A 300 7.17 3.72 -11.93
CA ASN A 300 7.90 2.60 -11.35
C ASN A 300 9.43 2.74 -11.46
N VAL A 301 10.13 2.59 -10.34
CA VAL A 301 11.57 2.80 -10.21
C VAL A 301 12.32 1.47 -10.34
N PHE A 302 12.91 1.23 -11.51
CA PHE A 302 13.72 0.03 -11.78
C PHE A 302 15.20 0.27 -11.46
N ASN A 303 15.52 0.22 -10.18
CA ASN A 303 16.86 0.55 -9.70
C ASN A 303 17.93 -0.32 -10.41
N LYS A 304 17.93 -1.66 -10.34
CA LYS A 304 18.91 -2.48 -11.11
C LYS A 304 18.51 -2.74 -12.58
N GLY A 305 17.60 -1.93 -13.13
CA GLY A 305 17.02 -2.12 -14.45
C GLY A 305 16.03 -3.29 -14.50
N ARG A 306 15.42 -3.47 -15.68
CA ARG A 306 14.41 -4.51 -15.95
C ARG A 306 14.75 -5.35 -17.18
N SER A 307 14.44 -6.63 -17.14
CA SER A 307 14.52 -7.56 -18.27
C SER A 307 13.14 -8.15 -18.54
N LEU A 308 12.46 -7.68 -19.58
CA LEU A 308 11.20 -8.24 -20.06
C LEU A 308 11.49 -9.18 -21.24
N ARG A 309 11.08 -10.44 -21.17
CA ARG A 309 11.31 -11.46 -22.20
C ARG A 309 9.98 -12.03 -22.69
N LYS A 310 9.74 -11.90 -24.00
CA LYS A 310 8.50 -12.31 -24.69
C LYS A 310 7.23 -11.68 -24.12
N THR A 311 7.22 -10.36 -23.92
CA THR A 311 6.02 -9.62 -23.49
C THR A 311 5.83 -8.44 -24.44
N GLU A 312 4.68 -8.33 -25.09
CA GLU A 312 4.41 -7.36 -26.17
C GLU A 312 3.07 -6.62 -25.99
N ALA A 313 2.95 -5.81 -24.94
CA ALA A 313 1.94 -4.74 -24.87
C ALA A 313 2.39 -3.61 -23.92
N THR A 314 1.94 -2.38 -24.17
CA THR A 314 2.12 -1.22 -23.27
C THR A 314 0.82 -0.77 -22.59
N THR A 315 -0.27 -1.52 -22.77
CA THR A 315 -1.62 -1.16 -22.30
C THR A 315 -2.40 -2.41 -21.92
N VAL A 316 -3.06 -2.37 -20.76
CA VAL A 316 -3.93 -3.44 -20.26
C VAL A 316 -5.36 -3.25 -20.76
N SER A 317 -6.11 -4.34 -20.94
CA SER A 317 -7.55 -4.28 -21.23
C SER A 317 -8.37 -3.98 -19.96
N THR A 318 -9.60 -3.48 -20.11
CA THR A 318 -10.50 -3.29 -18.95
C THR A 318 -10.78 -4.62 -18.25
N ALA A 319 -11.03 -5.71 -19.00
CA ALA A 319 -11.29 -7.04 -18.44
C ALA A 319 -10.12 -7.56 -17.58
N ALA A 320 -8.89 -7.35 -18.03
CA ALA A 320 -7.72 -7.71 -17.25
C ALA A 320 -7.61 -6.86 -15.95
N ASN A 321 -7.93 -5.55 -15.98
CA ASN A 321 -7.98 -4.76 -14.75
C ASN A 321 -9.10 -5.24 -13.81
N ASP A 322 -10.26 -5.62 -14.37
CA ASP A 322 -11.42 -6.12 -13.63
C ASP A 322 -11.10 -7.40 -12.82
N ARG A 323 -10.12 -8.22 -13.25
CA ARG A 323 -9.62 -9.35 -12.45
C ARG A 323 -9.13 -8.95 -11.06
N PHE A 324 -8.60 -7.73 -10.89
CA PHE A 324 -8.20 -7.19 -9.60
C PHE A 324 -9.24 -6.24 -9.00
N ASP A 325 -9.77 -5.33 -9.80
CA ASP A 325 -10.51 -4.14 -9.33
C ASP A 325 -12.04 -4.27 -9.37
N ALA A 326 -12.58 -5.29 -10.06
CA ALA A 326 -14.03 -5.37 -10.25
C ALA A 326 -14.78 -5.46 -8.92
N ALA A 327 -15.78 -4.61 -8.76
CA ALA A 327 -16.58 -4.57 -7.55
C ALA A 327 -17.21 -5.95 -7.28
N ASN A 328 -16.91 -6.52 -6.11
CA ASN A 328 -17.33 -7.82 -5.60
C ASN A 328 -16.66 -9.06 -6.22
N THR A 329 -16.16 -9.02 -7.45
CA THR A 329 -15.59 -10.21 -8.14
C THR A 329 -14.08 -10.19 -8.29
N GLY A 330 -13.45 -9.01 -8.36
CA GLY A 330 -12.00 -8.89 -8.47
C GLY A 330 -11.26 -9.39 -7.23
N LEU A 331 -10.02 -9.85 -7.39
CA LEU A 331 -9.23 -10.47 -6.32
C LEU A 331 -9.17 -9.62 -5.04
N ILE A 332 -9.08 -8.29 -5.14
CA ILE A 332 -9.03 -7.40 -3.96
C ILE A 332 -10.37 -7.47 -3.18
N ALA A 333 -11.50 -7.54 -3.89
CA ALA A 333 -12.81 -7.68 -3.28
C ALA A 333 -13.01 -9.09 -2.67
N ARG A 334 -12.58 -10.15 -3.36
CA ARG A 334 -12.59 -11.54 -2.84
C ARG A 334 -11.75 -11.65 -1.56
N ALA A 335 -10.51 -11.16 -1.59
CA ALA A 335 -9.61 -11.14 -0.43
C ALA A 335 -10.20 -10.34 0.74
N THR A 336 -10.80 -9.18 0.49
CA THR A 336 -11.47 -8.38 1.52
C THR A 336 -12.67 -9.10 2.15
N ALA A 337 -13.42 -9.88 1.36
CA ALA A 337 -14.51 -10.70 1.88
C ALA A 337 -14.00 -11.88 2.72
N ALA A 338 -12.97 -12.60 2.25
CA ALA A 338 -12.30 -13.67 2.97
C ALA A 338 -11.68 -13.18 4.29
N ASP A 339 -11.03 -12.01 4.28
CA ASP A 339 -10.53 -11.34 5.47
C ASP A 339 -11.65 -11.04 6.48
N THR A 340 -12.77 -10.51 5.99
CA THR A 340 -13.93 -10.19 6.82
C THR A 340 -14.54 -11.45 7.45
N ALA A 341 -14.60 -12.56 6.70
CA ALA A 341 -15.01 -13.85 7.23
C ALA A 341 -14.01 -14.37 8.29
N GLY A 342 -12.70 -14.32 8.02
CA GLY A 342 -11.65 -14.75 8.95
C GLY A 342 -11.64 -13.97 10.29
N LYS A 343 -12.10 -12.70 10.31
CA LYS A 343 -12.26 -11.94 11.55
C LYS A 343 -13.53 -12.25 12.35
N ASN A 344 -14.52 -12.89 11.74
CA ASN A 344 -15.85 -13.13 12.31
C ASN A 344 -16.07 -14.63 12.54
N GLN A 345 -15.97 -15.06 13.80
CA GLN A 345 -16.09 -16.46 14.21
C GLN A 345 -17.51 -16.73 14.71
N GLY A 346 -18.31 -17.40 13.89
CA GLY A 346 -19.75 -17.64 14.09
C GLY A 346 -20.63 -16.62 13.34
N GLY A 347 -21.91 -16.51 13.72
CA GLY A 347 -22.86 -15.58 13.12
C GLY A 347 -22.72 -14.11 13.53
N ILE A 348 -21.80 -13.80 14.45
CA ILE A 348 -21.56 -12.44 14.94
C ILE A 348 -20.71 -11.63 13.97
N SER A 349 -21.06 -10.35 13.82
CA SER A 349 -20.29 -9.35 13.08
C SER A 349 -19.99 -8.15 13.97
N LEU A 350 -18.97 -7.36 13.64
CA LEU A 350 -18.61 -6.14 14.37
C LEU A 350 -18.22 -5.01 13.41
N SER A 351 -19.11 -4.04 13.24
CA SER A 351 -18.74 -2.73 12.67
C SER A 351 -18.20 -1.82 13.77
N ALA A 352 -17.24 -0.96 13.44
CA ALA A 352 -16.66 0.01 14.37
C ALA A 352 -16.26 1.30 13.65
N ALA A 353 -16.53 2.44 14.27
CA ALA A 353 -16.09 3.76 13.85
C ALA A 353 -15.74 4.60 15.09
N ALA A 354 -14.61 5.31 15.04
CA ALA A 354 -14.19 6.21 16.10
C ALA A 354 -14.61 7.64 15.76
N ALA A 355 -15.11 8.36 16.76
CA ALA A 355 -15.34 9.80 16.70
C ALA A 355 -14.71 10.45 17.92
N ALA A 356 -14.16 11.66 17.75
CA ALA A 356 -13.79 12.51 18.87
C ALA A 356 -15.04 12.94 19.64
N VAL A 357 -14.97 12.99 20.98
CA VAL A 357 -16.06 13.54 21.80
C VAL A 357 -16.32 15.00 21.42
N ASN A 358 -15.27 15.78 21.17
CA ASN A 358 -15.37 17.07 20.52
C ASN A 358 -15.15 16.96 18.99
N ALA A 359 -16.23 16.80 18.23
CA ALA A 359 -16.17 16.73 16.77
C ALA A 359 -15.55 17.98 16.09
N ALA A 360 -15.56 19.16 16.73
CA ALA A 360 -14.89 20.35 16.19
C ALA A 360 -13.35 20.30 16.29
N LYS A 361 -12.80 19.30 17.00
CA LYS A 361 -11.38 19.01 17.15
C LYS A 361 -10.88 17.87 16.25
N ALA A 362 -11.70 17.36 15.33
CA ALA A 362 -11.36 16.20 14.51
C ALA A 362 -11.86 16.29 13.06
N LEU A 363 -11.28 15.44 12.20
CA LEU A 363 -11.74 15.14 10.84
C LEU A 363 -11.38 13.69 10.49
N THR A 364 -11.94 13.16 9.41
CA THR A 364 -11.62 11.81 8.90
C THR A 364 -10.99 11.92 7.52
N SER A 365 -9.89 11.20 7.28
CA SER A 365 -9.21 11.06 5.99
C SER A 365 -9.00 9.57 5.72
N ASP A 366 -9.57 9.04 4.63
CA ASP A 366 -9.42 7.66 4.15
C ASP A 366 -9.43 6.58 5.26
N GLY A 367 -10.45 6.64 6.12
CA GLY A 367 -10.66 5.69 7.22
C GLY A 367 -9.87 5.96 8.50
N VAL A 368 -9.02 6.99 8.53
CA VAL A 368 -8.31 7.44 9.75
C VAL A 368 -8.98 8.67 10.36
N LEU A 369 -9.28 8.61 11.65
CA LEU A 369 -9.71 9.77 12.44
C LEU A 369 -8.47 10.60 12.83
N ILE A 370 -8.33 11.82 12.33
CA ILE A 370 -7.30 12.77 12.77
C ILE A 370 -7.93 13.71 13.80
N THR A 371 -7.39 13.76 15.02
CA THR A 371 -8.06 14.42 16.16
C THR A 371 -7.09 15.10 17.13
N LYS A 372 -7.48 16.25 17.70
CA LYS A 372 -6.83 16.88 18.87
C LYS A 372 -7.37 16.39 20.21
N ASP A 373 -8.55 15.79 20.20
CA ASP A 373 -9.21 15.27 21.39
C ASP A 373 -8.83 13.79 21.55
N GLY A 374 -8.13 13.48 22.64
CA GLY A 374 -7.82 12.10 23.03
C GLY A 374 -9.02 11.37 23.63
N ASN A 375 -10.10 12.08 23.99
CA ASN A 375 -11.34 11.47 24.44
C ASN A 375 -12.18 11.14 23.22
N LEU A 376 -12.35 9.85 22.96
CA LEU A 376 -13.07 9.32 21.83
C LEU A 376 -14.31 8.55 22.28
N THR A 377 -15.22 8.35 21.34
CA THR A 377 -16.26 7.34 21.42
C THR A 377 -16.09 6.43 20.21
N VAL A 378 -15.95 5.13 20.44
CA VAL A 378 -16.06 4.13 19.37
C VAL A 378 -17.48 3.58 19.38
N THR A 379 -18.17 3.73 18.26
CA THR A 379 -19.54 3.27 18.06
C THR A 379 -19.60 2.26 16.93
N GLY A 380 -20.69 1.49 16.88
CA GLY A 380 -20.93 0.55 15.81
C GLY A 380 -22.12 -0.34 16.07
N THR A 381 -22.18 -1.44 15.33
CA THR A 381 -23.21 -2.46 15.41
C THR A 381 -22.61 -3.86 15.50
N THR A 382 -23.29 -4.72 16.25
CA THR A 382 -23.04 -6.16 16.38
C THR A 382 -24.36 -6.88 16.70
N LEU A 383 -24.35 -8.14 17.13
CA LEU A 383 -25.57 -8.82 17.59
C LEU A 383 -26.08 -8.23 18.91
N ALA A 384 -27.39 -8.10 19.05
CA ALA A 384 -28.03 -7.60 20.26
C ALA A 384 -27.64 -8.46 21.48
N GLY A 385 -27.22 -7.82 22.57
CA GLY A 385 -26.72 -8.49 23.77
C GLY A 385 -25.27 -8.99 23.71
N ALA A 386 -24.56 -8.83 22.59
CA ALA A 386 -23.12 -9.11 22.53
C ALA A 386 -22.34 -8.12 23.41
N THR A 387 -21.27 -8.59 24.05
CA THR A 387 -20.35 -7.75 24.81
C THR A 387 -19.21 -7.31 23.91
N VAL A 388 -19.03 -5.99 23.74
CA VAL A 388 -17.92 -5.38 23.01
C VAL A 388 -16.87 -4.90 24.01
N THR A 389 -15.64 -5.31 23.79
CA THR A 389 -14.44 -4.92 24.55
C THR A 389 -13.50 -4.11 23.66
N VAL A 390 -12.89 -3.07 24.23
CA VAL A 390 -11.78 -2.31 23.63
C VAL A 390 -10.51 -2.72 24.35
N ASP A 391 -9.50 -3.12 23.58
CA ASP A 391 -8.14 -3.48 24.03
C ASP A 391 -8.05 -4.27 25.36
N ALA A 392 -8.69 -5.44 25.40
CA ALA A 392 -8.44 -6.46 26.42
C ALA A 392 -7.02 -7.06 26.23
N ASP A 393 -6.06 -6.27 26.71
CA ASP A 393 -4.62 -6.48 26.97
C ASP A 393 -3.71 -7.12 25.90
N ASN A 394 -3.84 -6.69 24.63
CA ASN A 394 -2.71 -6.76 23.70
C ASN A 394 -2.04 -5.38 23.60
N ASP A 395 -1.27 -5.03 24.62
CA ASP A 395 -1.54 -3.91 25.52
C ASP A 395 -0.99 -2.54 25.06
N GLY A 396 -1.88 -1.73 24.46
CA GLY A 396 -1.55 -0.44 23.85
C GLY A 396 -1.17 0.72 24.79
N GLN A 397 -1.90 1.06 25.85
CA GLN A 397 -3.20 0.56 26.29
C GLN A 397 -4.33 1.56 26.01
N PHE A 398 -5.51 1.06 25.61
CA PHE A 398 -6.76 1.81 25.60
C PHE A 398 -7.81 1.11 26.47
N ASP A 399 -7.73 1.36 27.77
CA ASP A 399 -7.88 0.39 28.85
C ASP A 399 -9.31 -0.14 29.15
N ASP A 400 -9.62 -1.31 28.59
CA ASP A 400 -10.68 -2.25 29.01
C ASP A 400 -12.14 -1.75 28.95
N GLY A 401 -12.40 -0.72 28.13
CA GLY A 401 -13.75 -0.24 27.85
C GLY A 401 -14.69 -1.36 27.40
N THR A 402 -15.63 -1.74 28.25
CA THR A 402 -16.56 -2.87 28.03
C THR A 402 -18.01 -2.40 28.02
N VAL A 403 -18.77 -2.74 26.97
CA VAL A 403 -20.20 -2.42 26.85
C VAL A 403 -20.98 -3.61 26.29
N THR A 404 -22.27 -3.69 26.61
CA THR A 404 -23.19 -4.64 25.96
C THR A 404 -23.99 -3.91 24.88
N ALA A 405 -24.05 -4.49 23.68
CA ALA A 405 -24.85 -3.98 22.57
C ALA A 405 -26.35 -4.04 22.90
N ASP A 406 -27.09 -2.99 22.52
CA ASP A 406 -28.50 -2.83 22.86
C ASP A 406 -29.44 -3.75 22.05
N ALA A 407 -30.75 -3.58 22.21
CA ALA A 407 -31.76 -4.38 21.51
C ALA A 407 -31.78 -4.18 19.98
N SER A 408 -31.13 -3.15 19.46
CA SER A 408 -30.90 -2.91 18.02
C SER A 408 -29.53 -3.42 17.55
N GLY A 409 -28.69 -3.92 18.45
CA GLY A 409 -27.30 -4.30 18.18
C GLY A 409 -26.32 -3.13 18.22
N ALA A 410 -26.78 -1.91 18.53
CA ALA A 410 -25.93 -0.73 18.59
C ALA A 410 -25.10 -0.71 19.89
N TYR A 411 -23.85 -0.23 19.80
CA TYR A 411 -22.99 -0.05 20.97
C TYR A 411 -22.20 1.27 20.90
N SER A 412 -21.69 1.69 22.07
CA SER A 412 -20.90 2.91 22.24
C SER A 412 -19.95 2.73 23.41
N VAL A 413 -18.63 2.80 23.17
CA VAL A 413 -17.58 2.71 24.19
C VAL A 413 -16.79 4.01 24.23
N PRO A 414 -16.64 4.67 25.40
CA PRO A 414 -15.68 5.75 25.55
C PRO A 414 -14.25 5.18 25.55
N VAL A 415 -13.34 5.80 24.81
CA VAL A 415 -11.94 5.37 24.68
C VAL A 415 -11.04 6.57 24.89
N VAL A 416 -10.00 6.44 25.72
CA VAL A 416 -9.01 7.50 25.94
C VAL A 416 -7.72 7.13 25.23
N VAL A 417 -7.43 7.84 24.14
CA VAL A 417 -6.16 7.73 23.41
C VAL A 417 -5.19 8.75 23.97
N THR A 418 -3.96 8.31 24.24
CA THR A 418 -2.85 9.20 24.60
C THR A 418 -1.77 9.18 23.52
N ARG A 419 -0.83 10.11 23.59
CA ARG A 419 0.42 10.08 22.80
C ARG A 419 1.53 10.66 23.64
N LYS A 420 2.76 10.25 23.38
CA LYS A 420 3.93 10.72 24.14
C LYS A 420 5.07 11.05 23.16
N ASP A 421 5.15 12.33 22.82
CA ASP A 421 6.07 12.85 21.79
C ASP A 421 7.54 12.85 22.24
N LEU A 422 8.21 11.68 22.20
CA LEU A 422 9.61 11.52 22.60
C LEU A 422 10.61 11.78 21.45
N TYR A 423 10.92 13.05 21.21
CA TYR A 423 12.16 13.43 20.49
C TYR A 423 13.39 13.22 21.39
N THR A 424 13.78 11.96 21.59
CA THR A 424 14.82 11.58 22.59
C THR A 424 16.17 11.17 21.99
N GLY A 425 16.26 10.98 20.67
CA GLY A 425 17.48 10.49 20.01
C GLY A 425 17.79 9.00 20.28
N ASP A 426 16.90 8.29 20.96
CA ASP A 426 16.93 6.85 21.18
C ASP A 426 16.14 6.15 20.07
N ALA A 427 16.84 5.43 19.19
CA ALA A 427 16.24 4.73 18.05
C ALA A 427 15.26 3.61 18.46
N THR A 428 15.34 3.11 19.70
CA THR A 428 14.42 2.12 20.28
C THR A 428 13.22 2.74 21.00
N ALA A 429 13.22 4.05 21.28
CA ALA A 429 12.11 4.77 21.91
C ALA A 429 11.30 5.63 20.91
N ASN A 430 11.63 5.59 19.63
CA ASN A 430 11.15 6.49 18.58
C ASN A 430 9.87 6.00 17.87
N ASP A 431 9.12 5.12 18.54
CA ASP A 431 7.79 4.61 18.18
C ASP A 431 6.78 5.75 17.90
N GLN A 432 6.85 6.83 18.69
CA GLN A 432 5.74 7.77 18.84
C GLN A 432 5.91 9.07 18.05
N LEU A 433 6.55 9.01 16.88
CA LEU A 433 6.48 10.11 15.92
C LEU A 433 5.14 10.15 15.18
N THR A 434 4.41 9.04 15.10
CA THR A 434 3.24 8.89 14.21
C THR A 434 1.94 9.42 14.81
N GLY A 435 1.67 9.22 16.11
CA GLY A 435 0.37 9.50 16.76
C GLY A 435 -0.80 8.63 16.28
N LEU A 436 -0.68 8.07 15.07
CA LEU A 436 -1.46 6.99 14.48
C LEU A 436 -1.41 5.73 15.34
N GLN A 437 -2.58 5.31 15.80
CA GLN A 437 -2.79 4.19 16.70
C GLN A 437 -4.00 3.36 16.24
N ASP A 438 -3.89 2.04 16.39
CA ASP A 438 -4.90 1.08 15.96
C ASP A 438 -5.73 0.60 17.17
N ILE A 439 -6.92 1.16 17.35
CA ILE A 439 -7.84 0.78 18.42
C ILE A 439 -8.50 -0.54 18.02
N LYS A 440 -8.19 -1.63 18.73
CA LYS A 440 -8.70 -2.97 18.45
C LYS A 440 -9.91 -3.29 19.33
N LEU A 441 -10.99 -3.76 18.71
CA LEU A 441 -12.26 -4.12 19.37
C LEU A 441 -12.60 -5.59 19.16
N ARG A 442 -13.24 -6.21 20.16
CA ARG A 442 -13.77 -7.58 20.07
C ARG A 442 -15.20 -7.63 20.61
N ALA A 443 -16.13 -8.10 19.79
CA ALA A 443 -17.47 -8.49 20.21
C ALA A 443 -17.47 -9.97 20.61
N THR A 444 -18.23 -10.33 21.64
CA THR A 444 -18.39 -11.71 22.11
C THR A 444 -19.85 -11.96 22.50
N LEU A 445 -20.46 -13.04 21.98
CA LEU A 445 -21.78 -13.51 22.37
C LEU A 445 -21.77 -15.04 22.44
N ASN A 446 -21.96 -15.61 23.64
CA ASN A 446 -21.80 -17.04 23.89
C ASN A 446 -20.41 -17.54 23.43
N THR A 447 -20.35 -18.38 22.40
CA THR A 447 -19.11 -18.87 21.76
C THR A 447 -18.74 -18.11 20.49
N GLU A 448 -19.52 -17.11 20.05
CA GLU A 448 -19.21 -16.34 18.85
C GLU A 448 -18.33 -15.12 19.18
N THR A 449 -17.37 -14.79 18.31
CA THR A 449 -16.50 -13.62 18.46
C THR A 449 -16.23 -12.91 17.13
N ALA A 450 -16.30 -11.57 17.10
CA ALA A 450 -15.95 -10.77 15.93
C ALA A 450 -14.93 -9.68 16.29
N ASP A 451 -13.91 -9.54 15.45
CA ASP A 451 -12.79 -8.63 15.67
C ASP A 451 -12.80 -7.46 14.68
N SER A 452 -12.65 -6.23 15.19
CA SER A 452 -12.60 -5.00 14.37
C SER A 452 -11.46 -4.09 14.82
N THR A 453 -11.10 -3.10 13.99
CA THR A 453 -10.01 -2.15 14.27
C THR A 453 -10.31 -0.80 13.66
N VAL A 454 -10.06 0.28 14.40
CA VAL A 454 -10.21 1.66 13.93
C VAL A 454 -8.91 2.42 14.08
N LYS A 455 -8.52 3.18 13.05
CA LYS A 455 -7.28 3.96 13.03
C LYS A 455 -7.53 5.39 13.50
N VAL A 456 -6.70 5.88 14.43
CA VAL A 456 -6.77 7.24 14.96
C VAL A 456 -5.38 7.87 15.01
N ASP A 457 -5.20 9.04 14.41
CA ASP A 457 -4.00 9.87 14.53
C ASP A 457 -4.27 11.01 15.52
N LEU A 458 -3.74 10.88 16.74
CA LEU A 458 -3.84 11.92 17.77
C LEU A 458 -2.78 13.00 17.50
N ILE A 459 -3.25 14.21 17.19
CA ILE A 459 -2.44 15.44 17.06
C ILE A 459 -2.42 16.23 18.38
N LYS A 460 -1.38 17.04 18.63
CA LYS A 460 -1.30 17.86 19.86
C LYS A 460 -2.38 18.94 19.83
N ASP A 461 -3.07 19.19 20.95
CA ASP A 461 -4.13 20.20 20.99
C ASP A 461 -3.62 21.61 20.64
N SER A 462 -2.40 21.93 21.08
CA SER A 462 -1.69 23.19 20.82
C SER A 462 -1.22 23.36 19.37
N ASN A 463 -1.25 22.31 18.56
CA ASN A 463 -0.67 22.27 17.22
C ASN A 463 -1.72 22.57 16.16
N SER A 464 -1.35 23.30 15.11
CA SER A 464 -2.26 23.55 13.97
C SER A 464 -2.21 22.37 13.01
N LEU A 465 -3.30 22.09 12.30
CA LEU A 465 -3.30 21.12 11.20
C LEU A 465 -3.34 21.88 9.87
N VAL A 466 -2.57 21.45 8.86
CA VAL A 466 -2.61 22.06 7.53
C VAL A 466 -3.00 21.01 6.52
N LYS A 467 -4.06 21.29 5.76
CA LYS A 467 -4.53 20.47 4.64
C LYS A 467 -3.86 20.95 3.36
N PHE A 468 -3.30 20.01 2.61
CA PHE A 468 -2.79 20.18 1.26
C PHE A 468 -3.74 19.47 0.32
N THR A 469 -4.23 20.17 -0.70
CA THR A 469 -5.12 19.63 -1.72
C THR A 469 -4.40 19.72 -3.07
N SER A 470 -4.06 18.58 -3.66
CA SER A 470 -3.22 18.50 -4.86
C SER A 470 -3.87 17.65 -5.95
N GLN A 471 -3.64 17.99 -7.21
CA GLN A 471 -3.86 17.05 -8.31
C GLN A 471 -2.62 16.19 -8.46
N VAL A 472 -2.77 14.88 -8.29
CA VAL A 472 -1.67 13.90 -8.40
C VAL A 472 -1.96 12.95 -9.55
N ASN A 473 -3.16 12.36 -9.60
CA ASN A 473 -3.59 11.47 -10.68
C ASN A 473 -4.60 12.17 -11.62
N ALA A 474 -4.72 11.66 -12.85
CA ALA A 474 -5.54 12.31 -13.87
C ALA A 474 -7.02 12.31 -13.46
N ASN A 475 -7.57 13.51 -13.26
CA ASN A 475 -8.96 13.77 -12.83
C ASN A 475 -9.30 13.42 -11.37
N THR A 476 -8.31 13.17 -10.50
CA THR A 476 -8.56 13.05 -9.05
C THR A 476 -7.75 14.05 -8.23
N THR A 477 -8.46 14.81 -7.40
CA THR A 477 -7.89 15.65 -6.36
C THR A 477 -7.66 14.79 -5.13
N GLN A 478 -6.44 14.78 -4.60
CA GLN A 478 -6.07 14.06 -3.38
C GLN A 478 -5.76 15.07 -2.26
N GLU A 479 -6.03 14.68 -1.03
CA GLU A 479 -5.79 15.49 0.15
C GLU A 479 -4.80 14.80 1.08
N TYR A 480 -3.88 15.57 1.68
CA TYR A 480 -3.06 15.09 2.79
C TYR A 480 -2.90 16.18 3.83
N PHE A 481 -2.58 15.76 5.05
CA PHE A 481 -2.61 16.62 6.23
C PHE A 481 -1.25 16.62 6.92
N ILE A 482 -0.86 17.77 7.48
CA ILE A 482 0.39 17.93 8.24
C ILE A 482 0.12 18.62 9.57
N GLU A 483 0.49 17.97 10.68
CA GLU A 483 0.53 18.56 12.02
C GLU A 483 1.72 19.55 12.11
N MET A 484 1.45 20.80 12.47
CA MET A 484 2.44 21.85 12.70
C MET A 484 2.92 21.86 14.15
N PHE A 485 4.22 21.83 14.38
CA PHE A 485 4.82 21.84 15.73
C PHE A 485 4.90 23.27 16.28
N ASN A 486 3.72 23.82 16.60
CA ASN A 486 3.51 25.23 16.99
C ASN A 486 4.41 25.69 18.16
N ALA A 487 4.68 24.80 19.12
CA ALA A 487 5.50 25.13 20.29
C ALA A 487 7.01 24.87 20.06
N GLU A 488 7.35 23.87 19.25
CA GLU A 488 8.72 23.41 19.06
C GLU A 488 9.47 24.10 17.91
N ALA A 489 8.74 24.76 17.00
CA ALA A 489 9.25 25.50 15.84
C ALA A 489 8.43 26.78 15.57
N GLN A 490 8.26 27.62 16.60
CA GLN A 490 7.32 28.74 16.60
C GLN A 490 7.55 29.74 15.46
N LEU A 491 8.80 30.17 15.21
CA LEU A 491 9.10 31.12 14.14
C LEU A 491 8.82 30.51 12.76
N THR A 492 9.17 29.23 12.60
CA THR A 492 9.05 28.48 11.35
C THR A 492 7.59 28.23 10.99
N VAL A 493 6.78 27.78 11.96
CA VAL A 493 5.33 27.61 11.78
C VAL A 493 4.64 28.96 11.56
N THR A 494 4.95 29.99 12.34
CA THR A 494 4.34 31.33 12.18
C THR A 494 4.61 31.89 10.77
N ASN A 495 5.84 31.74 10.28
CA ASN A 495 6.21 32.10 8.92
C ASN A 495 5.44 31.27 7.87
N PHE A 496 5.41 29.94 8.02
CA PHE A 496 4.71 29.05 7.07
C PHE A 496 3.21 29.36 6.97
N LEU A 497 2.54 29.55 8.11
CA LEU A 497 1.13 29.97 8.18
C LEU A 497 0.93 31.39 7.64
N ALA A 498 1.90 32.30 7.72
CA ALA A 498 1.81 33.63 7.12
C ALA A 498 1.80 33.57 5.57
N TYR A 499 2.53 32.64 4.94
CA TYR A 499 2.45 32.41 3.49
C TYR A 499 1.07 31.87 3.08
N ILE A 500 0.51 30.93 3.86
CA ILE A 500 -0.86 30.41 3.66
C ILE A 500 -1.89 31.55 3.76
N ASN A 501 -1.89 32.28 4.87
CA ASN A 501 -2.85 33.37 5.12
C ASN A 501 -2.73 34.53 4.13
N ALA A 502 -1.58 34.69 3.46
CA ALA A 502 -1.37 35.68 2.40
C ALA A 502 -1.66 35.16 0.99
N GLY A 503 -2.20 33.94 0.84
CA GLY A 503 -2.51 33.31 -0.46
C GLY A 503 -1.27 32.92 -1.29
N ARG A 504 -0.06 33.04 -0.74
CA ARG A 504 1.20 32.93 -1.49
C ARG A 504 1.57 31.51 -1.92
N TYR A 505 0.90 30.51 -1.36
CA TYR A 505 1.01 29.11 -1.80
C TYR A 505 -0.16 28.64 -2.66
N GLU A 506 -1.15 29.50 -2.93
CA GLU A 506 -2.18 29.18 -3.93
C GLU A 506 -1.49 28.97 -5.29
N ASN A 507 -1.83 27.87 -5.97
CA ASN A 507 -1.20 27.46 -7.23
C ASN A 507 0.31 27.18 -7.12
N SER A 508 0.84 27.02 -5.91
CA SER A 508 2.22 26.58 -5.73
C SER A 508 2.41 25.13 -6.18
N ILE A 509 3.62 24.82 -6.63
CA ILE A 509 3.97 23.50 -7.15
C ILE A 509 5.02 22.81 -6.26
N ILE A 510 4.99 21.48 -6.26
CA ILE A 510 6.20 20.72 -5.99
C ILE A 510 7.12 20.93 -7.19
N HIS A 511 8.19 21.66 -6.98
CA HIS A 511 9.12 22.10 -8.02
C HIS A 511 10.38 21.24 -8.09
N ARG A 512 10.52 20.30 -7.14
CA ARG A 512 11.64 19.39 -7.04
C ARG A 512 11.22 18.14 -6.28
N SER A 513 11.31 17.00 -6.93
CA SER A 513 11.28 15.65 -6.36
C SER A 513 12.67 15.08 -6.57
N VAL A 514 13.26 14.43 -5.56
CA VAL A 514 14.62 13.90 -5.69
C VAL A 514 14.84 12.64 -4.88
N ALA A 515 15.71 11.79 -5.42
CA ALA A 515 16.39 10.71 -4.72
C ALA A 515 17.88 11.04 -4.49
N THR A 516 18.51 10.37 -3.51
CA THR A 516 19.97 10.38 -3.32
C THR A 516 20.61 9.14 -3.93
N GLY A 517 21.74 9.30 -4.61
CA GLY A 517 22.36 8.23 -5.39
C GLY A 517 22.00 8.32 -6.88
N SER A 518 22.38 7.32 -7.66
CA SER A 518 22.15 7.29 -9.11
C SER A 518 21.82 5.87 -9.58
N GLY A 519 20.81 5.73 -10.44
CA GLY A 519 20.38 4.41 -10.91
C GLY A 519 20.09 3.49 -9.72
N THR A 520 20.77 2.35 -9.65
CA THR A 520 20.39 1.23 -8.77
C THR A 520 20.41 1.46 -7.26
N SER A 521 20.96 2.58 -6.82
CA SER A 521 21.05 2.96 -5.40
C SER A 521 20.32 4.28 -5.12
N ALA A 522 19.49 4.75 -6.05
CA ALA A 522 18.61 5.89 -5.84
C ALA A 522 17.65 5.59 -4.69
N THR A 523 17.82 6.34 -3.60
CA THR A 523 17.03 6.24 -2.37
C THR A 523 16.13 7.47 -2.28
N PRO A 524 14.80 7.34 -2.12
CA PRO A 524 13.89 8.47 -1.94
C PRO A 524 14.42 9.45 -0.89
N PHE A 525 14.45 10.74 -1.23
CA PHE A 525 15.06 11.76 -0.38
C PHE A 525 14.01 12.77 0.08
N VAL A 526 13.59 13.69 -0.79
CA VAL A 526 12.59 14.71 -0.45
C VAL A 526 11.71 15.09 -1.64
N ILE A 527 10.49 15.54 -1.37
CA ILE A 527 9.73 16.44 -2.26
C ILE A 527 9.76 17.86 -1.69
N GLN A 528 9.96 18.88 -2.54
CA GLN A 528 10.18 20.27 -2.15
C GLN A 528 9.21 21.23 -2.86
N GLY A 529 8.58 22.10 -2.07
CA GLY A 529 7.51 23.02 -2.47
C GLY A 529 7.70 24.45 -1.93
N GLY A 530 6.73 25.32 -2.19
CA GLY A 530 6.72 26.71 -1.68
C GLY A 530 7.71 27.68 -2.33
N GLY A 531 8.48 27.24 -3.33
CA GLY A 531 9.39 28.10 -4.11
C GLY A 531 8.73 28.77 -5.31
N PHE A 532 7.79 28.08 -5.95
CA PHE A 532 7.21 28.49 -7.23
C PHE A 532 5.70 28.25 -7.32
N THR A 533 5.03 29.06 -8.13
CA THR A 533 3.63 28.87 -8.56
C THR A 533 3.55 28.72 -10.08
N VAL A 534 2.46 28.14 -10.58
CA VAL A 534 2.14 28.09 -12.02
C VAL A 534 0.74 28.66 -12.27
N GLU A 535 0.62 29.50 -13.30
CA GLU A 535 -0.63 30.13 -13.73
C GLU A 535 -0.56 30.39 -15.25
N ASP A 536 -1.53 29.87 -16.01
CA ASP A 536 -1.60 29.97 -17.48
C ASP A 536 -0.32 29.53 -18.22
N GLY A 537 0.32 28.48 -17.72
CA GLY A 537 1.60 27.95 -18.20
C GLY A 537 2.82 28.78 -17.80
N LEU A 538 2.69 29.77 -16.93
CA LEU A 538 3.78 30.65 -16.50
C LEU A 538 4.24 30.29 -15.09
N VAL A 539 5.48 29.81 -14.96
CA VAL A 539 6.10 29.52 -13.67
C VAL A 539 6.65 30.81 -13.05
N ASN A 540 6.34 31.04 -11.78
CA ASN A 540 6.68 32.25 -11.03
C ASN A 540 7.35 31.92 -9.71
N VAL A 541 8.27 32.77 -9.25
CA VAL A 541 8.81 32.70 -7.87
C VAL A 541 7.71 33.13 -6.89
N VAL A 542 7.46 32.31 -5.85
CA VAL A 542 6.59 32.69 -4.74
C VAL A 542 7.13 33.99 -4.10
N PRO A 543 6.34 35.07 -4.01
CA PRO A 543 6.79 36.32 -3.40
C PRO A 543 7.28 36.07 -1.97
N LYS A 544 8.54 36.38 -1.67
CA LYS A 544 9.13 36.04 -0.37
C LYS A 544 8.84 37.10 0.70
N PHE A 545 8.67 36.67 1.95
CA PHE A 545 8.75 37.51 3.14
C PHE A 545 10.21 37.61 3.61
N ALA A 546 10.48 38.37 4.68
CA ALA A 546 11.79 38.40 5.31
C ALA A 546 12.20 36.99 5.79
N THR A 547 13.50 36.69 5.75
CA THR A 547 14.02 35.40 6.17
C THR A 547 13.96 35.20 7.68
N ILE A 548 13.61 34.00 8.13
CA ILE A 548 13.60 33.60 9.54
C ILE A 548 14.87 32.83 9.91
N THR A 549 15.29 32.88 11.18
CA THR A 549 16.41 32.08 11.69
C THR A 549 15.96 30.63 11.95
N SER A 550 16.79 29.66 11.57
CA SER A 550 16.58 28.23 11.82
C SER A 550 16.39 27.92 13.32
N GLU A 551 15.34 27.17 13.64
CA GLU A 551 15.03 26.59 14.96
C GLU A 551 15.38 25.09 14.98
N PHE A 552 16.42 24.71 14.24
CA PHE A 552 16.93 23.35 14.16
C PHE A 552 17.23 22.76 15.54
N ASN A 553 16.76 21.53 15.75
CA ASN A 553 17.03 20.74 16.95
C ASN A 553 17.41 19.31 16.51
N ALA A 554 18.62 18.86 16.87
CA ALA A 554 19.13 17.56 16.46
C ALA A 554 18.31 16.36 16.99
N ALA A 555 17.57 16.53 18.09
CA ALA A 555 16.65 15.51 18.61
C ALA A 555 15.35 15.41 17.77
N ARG A 556 14.99 16.48 17.06
CA ARG A 556 13.83 16.56 16.15
C ARG A 556 14.33 16.43 14.70
N GLY A 557 14.88 15.25 14.40
CA GLY A 557 15.53 14.97 13.13
C GLY A 557 14.59 14.81 11.93
N ASN A 558 15.15 14.98 10.74
CA ASN A 558 14.55 14.79 9.41
C ASN A 558 14.27 13.29 9.16
N GLN A 559 13.21 12.79 9.78
CA GLN A 559 12.74 11.41 9.65
C GLN A 559 11.65 11.32 8.57
N THR A 560 11.37 10.12 8.04
CA THR A 560 10.30 9.90 7.06
C THR A 560 8.98 10.54 7.52
N GLY A 561 8.32 11.28 6.62
CA GLY A 561 7.06 11.98 6.90
C GLY A 561 7.18 13.30 7.66
N THR A 562 8.38 13.74 8.05
CA THR A 562 8.56 15.09 8.63
C THR A 562 8.61 16.18 7.55
N ILE A 563 8.02 17.35 7.81
CA ILE A 563 8.19 18.56 6.98
C ILE A 563 9.26 19.47 7.59
N SER A 564 10.12 20.00 6.73
CA SER A 564 11.28 20.82 7.09
C SER A 564 11.42 22.09 6.24
N MET A 565 11.99 23.13 6.84
CA MET A 565 12.25 24.42 6.18
C MET A 565 13.49 24.33 5.29
N ALA A 566 13.34 24.67 4.01
CA ALA A 566 14.44 24.78 3.07
C ALA A 566 15.11 26.16 3.17
N HIS A 567 16.40 26.22 2.86
CA HIS A 567 17.17 27.45 2.81
C HIS A 567 18.36 27.30 1.84
N PRO A 568 18.92 28.41 1.32
CA PRO A 568 20.15 28.36 0.55
C PRO A 568 21.32 27.74 1.33
N SER A 569 22.25 27.12 0.62
CA SER A 569 23.47 26.56 1.20
C SER A 569 24.30 27.64 1.91
N ASN A 570 25.02 27.25 2.97
CA ASN A 570 25.80 28.15 3.84
C ASN A 570 25.00 29.24 4.56
N THR A 571 23.67 29.11 4.67
CA THR A 571 22.81 30.02 5.46
C THR A 571 21.96 29.24 6.44
N ASN A 572 21.65 29.80 7.61
CA ASN A 572 20.64 29.27 8.54
C ASN A 572 19.32 30.05 8.44
N LEU A 573 18.99 30.56 7.25
CA LEU A 573 17.95 31.56 7.02
C LEU A 573 16.88 31.05 6.04
N GLY A 574 15.75 30.59 6.58
CA GLY A 574 14.60 30.06 5.82
C GLY A 574 13.64 31.15 5.34
N SER A 575 12.74 30.81 4.40
CA SER A 575 11.76 31.76 3.85
C SER A 575 10.46 31.04 3.42
N SER A 576 10.17 30.90 2.12
CA SER A 576 8.93 30.27 1.61
C SER A 576 9.05 28.76 1.32
N GLU A 577 10.27 28.25 1.17
CA GLU A 577 10.50 26.91 0.64
C GLU A 577 10.56 25.87 1.77
N TRP A 578 9.95 24.72 1.51
CA TRP A 578 9.83 23.62 2.46
C TRP A 578 9.96 22.29 1.73
N PHE A 579 10.28 21.23 2.47
CA PHE A 579 10.34 19.87 1.91
C PHE A 579 9.79 18.84 2.87
N ILE A 580 9.24 17.75 2.34
CA ILE A 580 8.79 16.58 3.10
C ILE A 580 9.82 15.47 2.89
N ASN A 581 10.26 14.87 3.99
CA ASN A 581 11.23 13.77 3.99
C ASN A 581 10.56 12.46 3.57
N LEU A 582 11.08 11.82 2.52
CA LEU A 582 10.61 10.51 2.02
C LEU A 582 11.34 9.34 2.69
N ASN A 583 12.44 9.62 3.37
CA ASN A 583 13.24 8.65 4.11
C ASN A 583 13.85 9.31 5.37
N ASN A 584 14.48 8.51 6.22
CA ASN A 584 15.25 8.95 7.38
C ASN A 584 16.56 9.62 6.96
N ASN A 585 16.45 10.89 6.57
CA ASN A 585 17.51 11.76 6.10
C ASN A 585 18.39 12.26 7.25
N THR A 586 19.02 11.33 7.96
CA THR A 586 19.93 11.58 9.11
C THR A 586 21.05 12.59 8.79
N ASP A 587 21.46 12.63 7.53
CA ASP A 587 22.45 13.54 6.97
C ASP A 587 22.03 15.02 7.03
N LEU A 588 20.71 15.30 7.05
CA LEU A 588 20.12 16.63 7.27
C LEU A 588 19.97 16.98 8.76
N ASN A 589 20.51 16.15 9.66
CA ASN A 589 20.57 16.42 11.11
C ASN A 589 21.98 16.86 11.54
N ALA A 590 22.88 17.12 10.59
CA ALA A 590 24.19 17.65 10.88
C ALA A 590 24.11 19.12 11.35
N ASN A 591 24.79 19.42 12.45
CA ASN A 591 24.76 20.74 13.09
C ASN A 591 25.66 21.78 12.38
N THR A 592 25.67 21.81 11.04
CA THR A 592 26.46 22.72 10.19
C THR A 592 25.55 23.72 9.46
N LEU A 593 26.07 24.91 9.12
CA LEU A 593 25.22 26.00 8.57
C LEU A 593 24.49 25.62 7.28
N ASP A 594 25.07 24.72 6.50
CA ASP A 594 24.55 24.19 5.24
C ASP A 594 23.53 23.04 5.38
N ARG A 595 23.37 22.44 6.58
CA ARG A 595 22.54 21.24 6.79
C ARG A 595 21.50 21.34 7.94
N ARG A 596 21.42 22.47 8.65
CA ARG A 596 20.49 22.70 9.80
C ARG A 596 19.03 23.00 9.38
N HIS A 597 18.37 22.00 8.79
CA HIS A 597 16.97 22.12 8.39
C HIS A 597 16.01 21.99 9.58
N THR A 598 15.25 23.05 9.89
CA THR A 598 14.21 23.01 10.91
C THR A 598 13.08 22.08 10.49
N VAL A 599 12.98 20.89 11.09
CA VAL A 599 11.72 20.14 11.13
C VAL A 599 10.68 20.98 11.87
N PHE A 600 9.50 21.19 11.29
CA PHE A 600 8.43 22.00 11.87
C PHE A 600 7.04 21.34 11.82
N GLY A 601 6.96 20.09 11.37
CA GLY A 601 5.72 19.30 11.41
C GLY A 601 5.90 17.86 10.95
N ARG A 602 4.80 17.09 10.93
CA ARG A 602 4.72 15.74 10.35
C ARG A 602 3.47 15.55 9.51
N VAL A 603 3.56 14.74 8.45
CA VAL A 603 2.40 14.21 7.72
C VAL A 603 1.62 13.29 8.67
N VAL A 604 0.28 13.37 8.63
CA VAL A 604 -0.63 12.60 9.49
C VAL A 604 -1.66 11.80 8.70
N GLY A 605 -2.27 10.82 9.36
CA GLY A 605 -3.19 9.87 8.75
C GLY A 605 -2.52 9.05 7.64
N ASN A 606 -3.23 8.86 6.52
CA ASN A 606 -2.70 8.18 5.33
C ASN A 606 -1.91 9.11 4.39
N GLY A 607 -1.62 10.36 4.78
CA GLY A 607 -1.09 11.38 3.87
C GLY A 607 0.23 11.02 3.18
N MET A 608 1.02 10.09 3.75
CA MET A 608 2.24 9.60 3.11
C MET A 608 2.00 8.83 1.81
N THR A 609 0.83 8.22 1.61
CA THR A 609 0.46 7.60 0.32
C THR A 609 0.46 8.66 -0.79
N VAL A 610 -0.16 9.82 -0.54
CA VAL A 610 -0.21 10.93 -1.51
C VAL A 610 1.16 11.54 -1.75
N VAL A 611 1.97 11.70 -0.69
CA VAL A 611 3.35 12.21 -0.78
C VAL A 611 4.26 11.27 -1.59
N ASN A 612 4.14 9.96 -1.41
CA ASN A 612 4.89 8.97 -2.17
C ASN A 612 4.44 8.93 -3.64
N ALA A 613 3.13 8.98 -3.92
CA ALA A 613 2.60 9.07 -5.27
C ALA A 613 3.07 10.34 -6.02
N ILE A 614 3.29 11.45 -5.32
CA ILE A 614 3.92 12.66 -5.89
C ILE A 614 5.39 12.40 -6.24
N HIS A 615 6.17 11.75 -5.36
CA HIS A 615 7.59 11.46 -5.59
C HIS A 615 7.80 10.57 -6.83
N ALA A 616 6.88 9.64 -7.05
CA ALA A 616 6.93 8.65 -8.11
C ALA A 616 6.76 9.22 -9.53
N LEU A 617 6.25 10.44 -9.67
CA LEU A 617 6.04 11.06 -10.98
C LEU A 617 7.37 11.32 -11.69
N THR A 618 7.33 11.33 -13.04
CA THR A 618 8.53 11.52 -13.84
C THR A 618 9.16 12.90 -13.59
N GLU A 619 10.36 12.89 -13.02
CA GLU A 619 11.22 14.07 -12.87
C GLU A 619 11.58 14.62 -14.26
N THR A 620 11.24 15.90 -14.48
CA THR A 620 11.50 16.62 -15.74
C THR A 620 12.37 17.83 -15.44
N ASN A 621 13.44 17.98 -16.22
CA ASN A 621 14.26 19.19 -16.22
C ASN A 621 13.56 20.25 -17.09
N LEU A 622 13.18 21.37 -16.48
CA LEU A 622 12.48 22.49 -17.10
C LEU A 622 13.31 23.80 -17.07
N VAL A 623 14.64 23.68 -16.92
CA VAL A 623 15.55 24.84 -16.82
C VAL A 623 15.59 25.64 -18.11
N ASP A 624 15.57 25.00 -19.29
CA ASP A 624 15.66 25.68 -20.58
C ASP A 624 14.31 26.33 -20.99
N GLU A 625 13.21 25.79 -20.50
CA GLU A 625 11.82 26.22 -20.73
C GLU A 625 11.49 27.48 -19.91
N THR A 626 12.00 27.53 -18.68
CA THR A 626 11.64 28.54 -17.66
C THR A 626 12.75 29.55 -17.36
N GLY A 627 14.01 29.19 -17.64
CA GLY A 627 15.19 29.91 -17.19
C GLY A 627 15.49 29.76 -15.68
N LEU A 628 14.78 28.89 -14.96
CA LEU A 628 14.90 28.73 -13.50
C LEU A 628 15.77 27.52 -13.15
N THR A 629 17.01 27.77 -12.71
CA THR A 629 18.00 26.74 -12.33
C THR A 629 17.61 25.84 -11.15
N ALA A 630 16.44 26.07 -10.52
CA ALA A 630 15.90 25.24 -9.44
C ALA A 630 14.91 24.17 -9.94
N LEU A 631 14.57 24.17 -11.23
CA LEU A 631 13.58 23.30 -11.86
C LEU A 631 14.25 22.16 -12.64
N THR A 632 15.26 21.53 -12.04
CA THR A 632 15.99 20.39 -12.63
C THR A 632 15.24 19.07 -12.52
N ASP A 633 14.45 18.90 -11.46
CA ASP A 633 13.89 17.61 -11.03
C ASP A 633 12.38 17.76 -10.75
N VAL A 634 11.64 18.43 -11.65
CA VAL A 634 10.22 18.75 -11.43
C VAL A 634 9.36 17.49 -11.62
N PRO A 635 8.60 17.02 -10.62
CA PRO A 635 7.66 15.92 -10.84
C PRO A 635 6.53 16.40 -11.76
N TYR A 636 6.54 15.94 -13.00
CA TYR A 636 5.57 16.30 -14.03
C TYR A 636 4.62 15.12 -14.26
N ARG A 637 3.32 15.40 -14.31
CA ARG A 637 2.25 14.37 -14.25
C ARG A 637 1.99 13.65 -15.57
N LYS A 638 2.66 14.07 -16.64
CA LYS A 638 2.62 13.47 -17.98
C LYS A 638 4.00 13.60 -18.63
N THR A 639 4.21 13.01 -19.80
CA THR A 639 5.40 13.32 -20.61
C THR A 639 5.36 14.79 -21.06
N PHE A 640 6.41 15.55 -20.75
CA PHE A 640 6.55 16.94 -21.21
C PHE A 640 6.72 17.01 -22.74
N VAL A 641 6.10 18.03 -23.36
CA VAL A 641 6.15 18.27 -24.80
C VAL A 641 6.41 19.76 -25.05
N ASP A 642 7.52 20.05 -25.71
CA ASP A 642 7.91 21.39 -26.15
C ASP A 642 6.79 22.07 -26.97
N PHE A 643 6.52 23.34 -26.66
CA PHE A 643 5.62 24.21 -27.43
C PHE A 643 4.20 23.64 -27.65
N GLU A 644 3.68 22.91 -26.67
CA GLU A 644 2.34 22.30 -26.75
C GLU A 644 1.22 23.37 -26.80
N ARG A 645 1.37 24.50 -26.09
CA ARG A 645 0.34 25.55 -26.02
C ARG A 645 0.42 26.49 -27.22
N THR A 646 -0.71 26.72 -27.86
CA THR A 646 -0.85 27.76 -28.90
C THR A 646 -1.24 29.08 -28.25
N LEU A 647 -0.54 30.18 -28.59
CA LEU A 647 -0.87 31.51 -28.12
C LEU A 647 -2.10 32.08 -28.83
N THR A 648 -2.83 32.97 -28.14
CA THR A 648 -3.98 33.66 -28.71
C THR A 648 -3.53 34.61 -29.83
N GLY A 649 -4.34 34.73 -30.90
CA GLY A 649 -4.11 35.69 -31.98
C GLY A 649 -3.13 35.21 -33.06
N THR A 650 -2.63 36.16 -33.86
CA THR A 650 -1.60 35.90 -34.88
C THR A 650 -0.52 36.97 -34.83
N ILE A 651 0.66 36.66 -35.37
CA ILE A 651 1.83 37.55 -35.34
C ILE A 651 2.41 37.83 -36.72
N GLN A 652 3.16 38.92 -36.79
CA GLN A 652 4.01 39.31 -37.89
C GLN A 652 5.46 39.42 -37.39
N THR A 653 6.37 38.79 -38.14
CA THR A 653 7.83 38.88 -37.93
C THR A 653 8.49 39.55 -39.13
N THR A 654 9.54 40.32 -38.89
CA THR A 654 10.41 40.87 -39.94
C THR A 654 11.78 40.20 -39.84
N ALA A 655 12.29 39.69 -40.96
CA ALA A 655 13.59 39.00 -40.99
C ALA A 655 14.70 39.94 -40.48
N ASN A 656 15.56 39.43 -39.59
CA ASN A 656 16.63 40.19 -38.93
C ASN A 656 16.15 41.33 -38.00
N SER A 657 14.86 41.40 -37.66
CA SER A 657 14.33 42.24 -36.56
C SER A 657 13.99 41.38 -35.35
N THR A 658 14.30 41.85 -34.14
CA THR A 658 13.85 41.20 -32.88
C THR A 658 12.42 41.57 -32.51
N SER A 659 11.84 42.63 -33.09
CA SER A 659 10.47 43.07 -32.79
C SER A 659 9.43 42.19 -33.49
N VAL A 660 8.42 41.78 -32.73
CA VAL A 660 7.26 40.99 -33.17
C VAL A 660 5.99 41.81 -32.91
N VAL A 661 5.13 41.89 -33.92
CA VAL A 661 3.84 42.61 -33.85
C VAL A 661 2.72 41.57 -33.88
N GLY A 662 1.78 41.66 -32.95
CA GLY A 662 0.64 40.78 -32.79
C GLY A 662 -0.69 41.42 -33.20
N VAL A 663 -1.65 40.58 -33.59
CA VAL A 663 -3.03 40.96 -33.91
C VAL A 663 -3.97 40.04 -33.13
N GLY A 664 -4.71 40.61 -32.18
CA GLY A 664 -5.59 39.87 -31.27
C GLY A 664 -4.85 39.00 -30.24
N THR A 665 -3.54 39.22 -30.08
CA THR A 665 -2.67 38.54 -29.12
C THR A 665 -2.89 39.05 -27.69
N LYS A 666 -2.42 38.28 -26.69
CA LYS A 666 -2.50 38.63 -25.26
C LYS A 666 -1.16 38.43 -24.56
N PHE A 667 -0.09 39.00 -25.11
CA PHE A 667 1.27 38.72 -24.63
C PHE A 667 1.47 39.04 -23.14
N THR A 668 0.81 40.05 -22.57
CA THR A 668 1.01 40.42 -21.15
C THR A 668 0.44 39.42 -20.16
N THR A 669 -0.53 38.60 -20.58
CA THR A 669 -1.11 37.53 -19.75
C THR A 669 -0.59 36.15 -20.13
N GLU A 670 -0.30 35.89 -21.41
CA GLU A 670 0.10 34.55 -21.89
C GLU A 670 1.61 34.28 -21.85
N LEU A 671 2.46 35.30 -21.61
CA LEU A 671 3.92 35.22 -21.67
C LEU A 671 4.59 36.05 -20.56
N LYS A 672 5.89 35.81 -20.31
CA LYS A 672 6.77 36.65 -19.47
C LYS A 672 8.02 37.09 -20.22
N GLY A 673 8.45 38.32 -19.95
CA GLY A 673 9.67 38.90 -20.49
C GLY A 673 9.84 40.33 -20.02
N ASN A 674 10.62 40.53 -18.95
CA ASN A 674 11.11 41.86 -18.56
C ASN A 674 12.60 41.77 -18.18
N ALA A 675 13.28 42.90 -18.25
CA ALA A 675 14.74 43.00 -18.32
C ALA A 675 15.47 42.41 -17.09
N VAL A 676 16.35 41.46 -17.37
CA VAL A 676 17.56 41.07 -16.60
C VAL A 676 17.39 40.83 -15.08
N ALA A 677 16.17 40.57 -14.60
CA ALA A 677 15.98 39.60 -13.52
C ALA A 677 16.16 38.21 -14.14
N ALA A 678 17.17 37.46 -13.69
CA ALA A 678 17.85 36.47 -14.55
C ALA A 678 16.96 35.33 -15.11
N ASN A 679 15.80 35.04 -14.50
CA ASN A 679 15.12 33.74 -14.63
C ASN A 679 13.60 33.88 -14.90
N GLY A 680 13.18 34.72 -15.86
CA GLY A 680 11.75 35.02 -16.09
C GLY A 680 11.38 35.30 -17.55
N ARG A 681 11.90 34.50 -18.48
CA ARG A 681 11.66 34.64 -19.93
C ARG A 681 10.83 33.47 -20.44
N SER A 682 9.74 33.75 -21.14
CA SER A 682 9.03 32.72 -21.91
C SER A 682 9.85 32.32 -23.13
N ARG A 683 9.88 31.01 -23.38
CA ARG A 683 10.37 30.41 -24.60
C ARG A 683 9.19 30.22 -25.56
N ILE A 684 9.32 30.68 -26.79
CA ILE A 684 8.25 30.58 -27.81
C ILE A 684 8.79 30.02 -29.12
N GLN A 685 7.92 29.31 -29.85
CA GLN A 685 8.21 28.81 -31.19
C GLN A 685 7.37 29.56 -32.23
N ILE A 686 8.03 30.07 -33.26
CA ILE A 686 7.43 30.76 -34.40
C ILE A 686 7.94 30.10 -35.68
N ASN A 687 7.04 29.54 -36.49
CA ASN A 687 7.37 28.87 -37.76
C ASN A 687 8.51 27.82 -37.61
N GLY A 688 8.47 27.02 -36.54
CA GLY A 688 9.48 26.00 -36.23
C GLY A 688 10.81 26.52 -35.66
N GLN A 689 11.00 27.83 -35.52
CA GLN A 689 12.18 28.41 -34.87
C GLN A 689 11.86 28.78 -33.41
N THR A 690 12.77 28.45 -32.50
CA THR A 690 12.66 28.74 -31.06
C THR A 690 13.33 30.07 -30.72
N PHE A 691 12.68 30.85 -29.85
CA PHE A 691 13.15 32.15 -29.36
C PHE A 691 12.84 32.30 -27.88
N PHE A 692 13.62 33.12 -27.16
CA PHE A 692 13.22 33.63 -25.85
C PHE A 692 12.67 35.04 -26.00
N VAL A 693 11.65 35.37 -25.23
CA VAL A 693 11.12 36.72 -25.11
C VAL A 693 12.06 37.56 -24.24
N ALA A 694 12.50 38.71 -24.75
CA ALA A 694 13.40 39.65 -24.08
C ALA A 694 12.64 40.79 -23.38
N SER A 695 11.64 41.37 -24.04
CA SER A 695 10.65 42.28 -23.44
C SER A 695 9.25 41.98 -23.97
N ILE A 696 8.24 42.26 -23.18
CA ILE A 696 6.84 42.40 -23.59
C ILE A 696 6.48 43.86 -23.36
N ASP A 697 6.16 44.56 -24.44
CA ASP A 697 5.96 46.01 -24.41
C ASP A 697 4.46 46.32 -24.23
N ASP A 698 3.59 45.54 -24.90
CA ASP A 698 2.14 45.45 -24.67
C ASP A 698 1.58 44.11 -25.21
N ASP A 699 0.26 43.89 -25.15
CA ASP A 699 -0.38 42.65 -25.62
C ASP A 699 -0.17 42.33 -27.11
N THR A 700 0.24 43.32 -27.90
CA THR A 700 0.50 43.26 -29.34
C THR A 700 1.97 43.51 -29.71
N HIS A 701 2.86 43.79 -28.76
CA HIS A 701 4.27 44.05 -29.06
C HIS A 701 5.19 43.32 -28.07
N LEU A 702 6.11 42.53 -28.62
CA LEU A 702 7.21 41.95 -27.85
C LEU A 702 8.53 42.02 -28.63
N THR A 703 9.62 41.95 -27.89
CA THR A 703 10.99 41.85 -28.43
C THR A 703 11.58 40.50 -28.10
N LEU A 704 12.16 39.83 -29.09
CA LEU A 704 12.89 38.56 -28.95
C LEU A 704 14.35 38.77 -28.58
N THR A 705 14.98 37.76 -27.96
CA THR A 705 16.43 37.76 -27.68
C THR A 705 17.30 37.66 -28.94
N GLN A 706 16.75 37.11 -30.03
CA GLN A 706 17.40 36.99 -31.33
C GLN A 706 16.36 37.18 -32.45
N ALA A 707 16.80 37.67 -33.61
CA ALA A 707 15.90 37.92 -34.73
C ALA A 707 15.53 36.65 -35.51
N PRO A 708 14.29 36.51 -36.01
CA PRO A 708 13.92 35.41 -36.89
C PRO A 708 14.65 35.48 -38.24
N THR A 709 15.03 34.31 -38.77
CA THR A 709 15.71 34.21 -40.06
C THR A 709 14.79 34.48 -41.26
N THR A 710 13.47 34.33 -41.07
CA THR A 710 12.43 34.51 -42.09
C THR A 710 11.35 35.46 -41.61
N ALA A 711 10.89 36.37 -42.48
CA ALA A 711 9.71 37.19 -42.24
C ALA A 711 8.42 36.39 -42.51
N GLY A 712 7.32 36.79 -41.87
CA GLY A 712 5.99 36.23 -42.15
C GLY A 712 4.88 37.03 -41.47
N THR A 713 3.64 36.83 -41.94
CA THR A 713 2.44 37.55 -41.50
C THR A 713 1.31 36.55 -41.23
N GLY A 714 0.51 36.78 -40.19
CA GLY A 714 -0.57 35.85 -39.83
C GLY A 714 -0.05 34.52 -39.28
N LEU A 715 1.18 34.51 -38.75
CA LEU A 715 1.78 33.32 -38.16
C LEU A 715 1.16 33.02 -36.80
N THR A 716 1.13 31.75 -36.42
CA THR A 716 0.84 31.34 -35.05
C THR A 716 2.14 31.20 -34.26
N ALA A 717 2.14 31.68 -33.02
CA ALA A 717 3.20 31.43 -32.05
C ALA A 717 2.72 30.38 -31.04
N LYS A 718 3.66 29.56 -30.58
CA LYS A 718 3.43 28.56 -29.53
C LYS A 718 4.36 28.79 -28.35
N THR A 719 4.00 28.31 -27.17
CA THR A 719 4.76 28.40 -25.92
C THR A 719 4.67 27.09 -25.17
N ASP A 720 5.57 26.88 -24.23
CA ASP A 720 5.56 25.71 -23.36
C ASP A 720 4.36 25.71 -22.39
N PHE A 721 4.06 24.54 -21.83
CA PHE A 721 3.01 24.27 -20.83
C PHE A 721 1.57 24.57 -21.31
N ASN A 722 0.86 23.52 -21.72
CA ASN A 722 -0.54 23.62 -22.17
C ASN A 722 -1.58 23.63 -21.03
N ASN A 723 -1.29 22.96 -19.91
CA ASN A 723 -2.20 22.85 -18.78
C ASN A 723 -1.42 22.88 -17.47
N ASP A 724 -1.71 23.86 -16.62
CA ASP A 724 -1.07 23.99 -15.29
C ASP A 724 -1.21 22.74 -14.42
N ASN A 725 -2.31 21.99 -14.61
CA ASN A 725 -2.55 20.75 -13.87
C ASN A 725 -1.66 19.60 -14.31
N ASP A 726 -0.78 19.78 -15.31
CA ASP A 726 0.27 18.83 -15.65
C ASP A 726 1.43 18.90 -14.63
N PHE A 727 1.56 20.00 -13.88
CA PHE A 727 2.42 20.07 -12.69
C PHE A 727 1.70 19.45 -11.47
N VAL A 728 2.47 19.03 -10.45
CA VAL A 728 1.95 18.79 -9.11
C VAL A 728 1.63 20.14 -8.45
N ARG A 729 0.45 20.67 -8.77
CA ARG A 729 -0.08 21.95 -8.30
C ARG A 729 -1.02 21.76 -7.11
N PHE A 730 -0.78 22.53 -6.05
CA PHE A 730 -1.71 22.68 -4.95
C PHE A 730 -2.84 23.63 -5.33
N SER A 731 -4.07 23.11 -5.37
CA SER A 731 -5.26 23.95 -5.54
C SER A 731 -5.57 24.72 -4.26
N THR A 732 -5.33 24.12 -3.08
CA THR A 732 -5.29 24.84 -1.80
C THR A 732 -4.22 24.26 -0.87
N ILE A 733 -3.63 25.13 -0.06
CA ILE A 733 -2.95 24.76 1.18
C ILE A 733 -3.59 25.62 2.28
N ALA A 734 -4.25 25.00 3.27
CA ALA A 734 -5.12 25.70 4.20
C ALA A 734 -4.98 25.18 5.64
N GLU A 735 -4.96 26.09 6.61
CA GLU A 735 -5.00 25.73 8.02
C GLU A 735 -6.41 25.26 8.42
N VAL A 736 -6.49 24.03 8.93
CA VAL A 736 -7.69 23.36 9.45
C VAL A 736 -7.46 22.99 10.92
N LEU A 737 -8.52 22.75 11.70
CA LEU A 737 -8.42 22.47 13.15
C LEU A 737 -7.43 23.43 13.87
N LYS A 738 -7.71 24.74 13.78
CA LYS A 738 -6.83 25.79 14.32
C LYS A 738 -6.57 25.63 15.82
N ASN A 739 -5.49 26.24 16.30
CA ASN A 739 -5.20 26.39 17.73
C ASN A 739 -6.03 27.55 18.32
#